data_AF-A0A938LQI4-F1
#
_entry.id   AF-A0A938LQI4-F1
#
_cell.length_a   1.000
_cell.length_b   1.000
_cell.length_c   1.000
_cell.angle_alpha   90.00
_cell.angle_beta   90.00
_cell.angle_gamma   90.00
#
_symmetry.space_group_name_H-M   'P 1'
#
loop_
_entity.id
_entity.type
_entity.pdbx_description
1 polymer ?
#
loop_
_entity_poly.entity_id
_entity_poly.type
_entity_poly.pdbx_seq_one_letter_code
_entity_poly.pdbx_strand_id
1 'polypeptide(L)'
;MPRSPTSGMPVPQLCPIPTGNRPGLAAGPLKPKRSDDIVGAMERHARIQADTGDLHMRHLWAFRRLAPTLVAVCLLAGAGYAQKGDPGAAVKEIVPMNLVPGGLVVHLGCGDGTLTAALRVNDRYMVHGLEADPALVARARDYLKGKGLYGPVSVEQFSGTTLPYTDNLINLLVAQNPGAVPMAEMLRVLVPGGVVRLQRDGQWFLTRKEWPDNIDEWGHFLHDASNNAVAKDSVVGPPRSLQWVAPPLWLRSHETPSGIQACVSAGGRLFYIFDEGLIGITDERLPERWSLLCRDAFNGKLLWRRPLEPWGWPQWSPDRYQGKDWTTLTGNRTNVPEENQRRLVADGERLYATLGYGAALSILEAATGRVLTTVPATQGTREILVSEGIAVAYTRQGDGNKGEAALVAVEGRSGNVLWQRTLGGTRVAGILPAGVEGVPPSNRGPEALATRGRDARDTTAGSPAAKRKQKAADTSGGAIRPLSWAIDHARIVYLSGRTLAALRLNTGENLWTAPADKVVPRTLVTVQDVIVMHDAKSVAAYDATNGELLWDKTVPPIAGAEGDDLFVVDGLVWRGIACVNEEGKPVNKSAHALAIGWDLRTGEEKKRILVNNLRSPEHHHRCYRNKATERYLISSYEGAEFLDFQGDNHGQNNWIRGACKYGMVPCNGMLYVPPDQCFCQPGGKLLGYTALKATPGAALRIVADEQRLEKGPAYGSSLQPSNIKHRSSS
;
A
#
# COMPACT_ATOMS: atom_id res chain seq x y z
N MET A 1 7.80 -55.21 -7.59
CA MET A 1 9.12 -55.37 -6.94
C MET A 1 9.32 -54.24 -5.94
N PRO A 2 9.59 -54.53 -4.66
CA PRO A 2 9.75 -53.53 -3.61
C PRO A 2 11.22 -53.21 -3.36
N ARG A 3 11.54 -51.98 -2.95
CA ARG A 3 12.71 -51.69 -2.09
C ARG A 3 12.41 -50.55 -1.11
N SER A 4 12.66 -50.89 0.14
CA SER A 4 12.57 -50.09 1.37
C SER A 4 13.85 -49.22 1.56
N PRO A 5 13.93 -48.39 2.63
CA PRO A 5 14.59 -47.07 2.65
C PRO A 5 15.93 -47.00 3.39
N THR A 6 16.64 -45.88 3.22
CA THR A 6 17.69 -45.28 4.09
C THR A 6 17.80 -43.80 3.69
N SER A 7 18.14 -42.78 4.49
CA SER A 7 18.59 -42.59 5.87
C SER A 7 18.53 -41.07 6.15
N GLY A 8 18.17 -40.66 7.36
CA GLY A 8 18.14 -39.24 7.77
C GLY A 8 19.50 -38.70 8.24
N MET A 9 19.60 -37.36 8.34
CA MET A 9 20.53 -36.59 9.19
C MET A 9 20.22 -35.05 9.12
N PRO A 10 20.74 -34.17 10.01
CA PRO A 10 20.02 -33.72 11.21
C PRO A 10 19.84 -32.19 11.35
N VAL A 11 19.12 -31.80 12.42
CA VAL A 11 18.82 -30.44 12.91
C VAL A 11 20.06 -29.78 13.55
N PRO A 12 20.32 -28.46 13.36
CA PRO A 12 21.37 -27.76 14.12
C PRO A 12 20.88 -27.25 15.48
N GLN A 13 21.61 -27.64 16.53
CA GLN A 13 21.49 -27.15 17.90
C GLN A 13 22.16 -25.77 18.09
N LEU A 14 21.53 -24.96 18.93
CA LEU A 14 22.03 -23.72 19.53
C LEU A 14 23.23 -23.98 20.45
N CYS A 15 24.22 -23.09 20.44
CA CYS A 15 25.27 -23.03 21.46
C CYS A 15 25.05 -21.84 22.43
N PRO A 16 25.47 -21.98 23.70
CA PRO A 16 25.06 -21.11 24.80
C PRO A 16 26.03 -19.96 25.10
N ILE A 17 25.47 -18.93 25.74
CA ILE A 17 26.15 -17.77 26.33
C ILE A 17 26.75 -18.18 27.69
N PRO A 18 27.99 -17.79 28.05
CA PRO A 18 28.45 -17.84 29.42
C PRO A 18 28.21 -16.52 30.15
N THR A 19 27.64 -16.65 31.34
CA THR A 19 27.50 -15.67 32.41
C THR A 19 28.83 -15.51 33.19
N GLY A 20 29.05 -14.35 33.81
CA GLY A 20 30.13 -14.18 34.80
C GLY A 20 30.33 -12.75 35.28
N ASN A 21 30.04 -12.51 36.56
CA ASN A 21 29.98 -11.23 37.27
C ASN A 21 31.35 -10.58 37.62
N ARG A 22 31.31 -9.23 37.71
CA ARG A 22 32.03 -8.18 38.49
C ARG A 22 32.75 -8.60 39.81
N PRO A 23 33.65 -7.77 40.47
CA PRO A 23 33.44 -6.32 40.79
C PRO A 23 34.66 -5.38 41.10
N GLY A 24 34.35 -4.09 41.35
CA GLY A 24 35.09 -3.10 42.18
C GLY A 24 36.00 -2.12 41.42
N LEU A 25 36.11 -0.81 41.68
CA LEU A 25 35.56 0.12 42.69
C LEU A 25 35.86 1.58 42.22
N ALA A 26 34.94 2.51 42.54
CA ALA A 26 35.03 3.96 42.92
C ALA A 26 36.31 4.79 42.62
N ALA A 27 36.33 6.12 42.42
CA ALA A 27 35.37 7.25 42.43
C ALA A 27 36.06 8.46 41.72
N GLY A 28 35.30 9.48 41.27
CA GLY A 28 35.82 10.71 40.59
C GLY A 28 36.35 11.79 41.55
N PRO A 29 36.17 13.11 41.30
CA PRO A 29 35.95 13.86 40.04
C PRO A 29 36.83 15.16 39.96
N LEU A 30 36.50 16.04 38.99
CA LEU A 30 36.69 17.53 38.95
C LEU A 30 37.82 18.17 38.10
N LYS A 31 37.39 18.65 36.90
CA LYS A 31 37.33 20.05 36.42
C LYS A 31 38.63 20.88 36.13
N PRO A 32 38.53 21.96 35.31
CA PRO A 32 39.49 22.32 34.25
C PRO A 32 40.15 23.73 34.39
N LYS A 33 41.11 24.07 33.50
CA LYS A 33 41.39 25.41 32.90
C LYS A 33 42.71 25.37 32.08
N ARG A 34 42.75 25.86 30.82
CA ARG A 34 43.29 27.18 30.32
C ARG A 34 44.74 27.46 30.75
N SER A 35 45.63 28.11 29.99
CA SER A 35 45.74 28.63 28.62
C SER A 35 47.19 29.15 28.44
N ASP A 36 47.60 29.37 27.19
CA ASP A 36 48.58 30.39 26.73
C ASP A 36 50.11 30.12 26.65
N ASP A 37 50.64 30.75 25.59
CA ASP A 37 52.00 31.16 25.19
C ASP A 37 52.97 30.13 24.58
N ILE A 38 53.31 30.15 23.27
CA ILE A 38 53.82 31.20 22.35
C ILE A 38 55.29 31.60 22.63
N VAL A 39 56.13 31.27 21.64
CA VAL A 39 57.43 31.87 21.26
C VAL A 39 58.64 31.53 22.13
N GLY A 40 59.52 30.71 21.54
CA GLY A 40 60.89 30.52 21.99
C GLY A 40 61.75 29.84 20.93
N ALA A 41 62.55 30.65 20.24
CA ALA A 41 63.80 30.29 19.57
C ALA A 41 63.74 29.59 18.19
N MET A 42 63.44 30.39 17.16
CA MET A 42 64.35 30.47 16.02
C MET A 42 65.77 30.82 16.52
N GLU A 43 66.80 30.36 15.81
CA GLU A 43 68.20 30.75 15.97
C GLU A 43 69.04 30.00 17.03
N ARG A 44 69.45 28.80 16.65
CA ARG A 44 70.86 28.37 16.79
C ARG A 44 71.40 28.13 15.38
N HIS A 45 71.73 29.17 14.62
CA HIS A 45 73.12 29.62 14.42
C HIS A 45 74.10 28.44 14.44
N ALA A 46 74.39 27.81 13.30
CA ALA A 46 75.39 28.28 12.33
C ALA A 46 76.78 28.51 12.95
N ARG A 47 77.63 27.48 12.82
CA ARG A 47 79.11 27.46 12.71
C ARG A 47 79.46 25.96 12.75
N ILE A 48 79.85 25.33 11.65
CA ILE A 48 81.22 25.34 11.14
C ILE A 48 81.18 25.31 9.61
N GLN A 49 81.95 26.21 9.02
CA GLN A 49 82.15 26.39 7.58
C GLN A 49 83.63 26.07 7.29
N ALA A 50 83.86 25.62 6.05
CA ALA A 50 85.14 25.50 5.34
C ALA A 50 85.96 24.23 5.60
N ASP A 51 85.92 23.31 4.62
CA ASP A 51 87.10 23.17 3.77
C ASP A 51 86.71 22.95 2.30
N THR A 52 87.48 23.65 1.47
CA THR A 52 87.62 23.67 0.00
C THR A 52 87.22 22.39 -0.74
N GLY A 53 86.59 22.40 -1.92
CA GLY A 53 86.89 23.28 -3.05
C GLY A 53 87.81 22.59 -4.05
N ASP A 54 87.42 21.45 -4.63
CA ASP A 54 87.91 20.98 -5.92
C ASP A 54 86.99 19.85 -6.46
N LEU A 55 86.96 19.64 -7.78
CA LEU A 55 86.06 18.73 -8.54
C LEU A 55 84.68 19.28 -8.98
N HIS A 56 84.60 20.58 -9.30
CA HIS A 56 83.67 21.03 -10.35
C HIS A 56 84.39 20.99 -11.70
N MET A 57 84.09 19.96 -12.51
CA MET A 57 84.31 19.84 -13.97
C MET A 57 84.88 18.48 -14.35
N ARG A 58 84.03 17.45 -14.47
CA ARG A 58 84.26 16.29 -15.37
C ARG A 58 83.09 15.32 -15.59
N HIS A 59 81.92 15.50 -14.96
CA HIS A 59 80.77 14.59 -15.17
C HIS A 59 79.56 15.19 -15.90
N LEU A 60 79.76 16.29 -16.66
CA LEU A 60 78.70 16.96 -17.44
C LEU A 60 78.46 16.40 -18.86
N TRP A 61 78.98 15.22 -19.20
CA TRP A 61 78.85 14.65 -20.56
C TRP A 61 78.13 13.29 -20.65
N ALA A 62 77.63 12.74 -19.53
CA ALA A 62 76.92 11.44 -19.54
C ALA A 62 75.39 11.52 -19.39
N PHE A 63 74.82 12.67 -19.03
CA PHE A 63 73.37 12.81 -18.73
C PHE A 63 72.49 13.25 -19.91
N ARG A 64 73.05 13.42 -21.12
CA ARG A 64 72.33 13.99 -22.27
C ARG A 64 71.82 12.97 -23.30
N ARG A 65 71.88 11.67 -23.02
CA ARG A 65 71.38 10.60 -23.93
C ARG A 65 70.40 9.60 -23.32
N LEU A 66 69.97 9.76 -22.07
CA LEU A 66 68.95 8.90 -21.44
C LEU A 66 67.60 9.59 -21.19
N ALA A 67 67.50 10.89 -21.47
CA ALA A 67 66.27 11.67 -21.29
C ALA A 67 65.14 11.36 -22.31
N PRO A 68 65.41 11.03 -23.60
CA PRO A 68 64.31 10.77 -24.55
C PRO A 68 63.65 9.40 -24.36
N THR A 69 64.39 8.41 -23.84
CA THR A 69 63.92 7.02 -23.71
C THR A 69 63.05 6.80 -22.45
N LEU A 70 63.31 7.53 -21.36
CA LEU A 70 62.47 7.46 -20.16
C LEU A 70 61.11 8.16 -20.35
N VAL A 71 61.04 9.23 -21.15
CA VAL A 71 59.77 9.93 -21.43
C VAL A 71 58.86 9.10 -22.36
N ALA A 72 59.43 8.34 -23.30
CA ALA A 72 58.67 7.42 -24.16
C ALA A 72 58.12 6.19 -23.40
N VAL A 73 58.85 5.68 -22.40
CA VAL A 73 58.37 4.57 -21.54
C VAL A 73 57.32 5.05 -20.54
N CYS A 74 57.40 6.29 -20.04
CA CYS A 74 56.35 6.89 -19.21
C CYS A 74 55.07 7.24 -20.01
N LEU A 75 55.18 7.59 -21.30
CA LEU A 75 54.02 7.87 -22.16
C LEU A 75 53.35 6.59 -22.71
N LEU A 76 54.06 5.46 -22.81
CA LEU A 76 53.47 4.16 -23.18
C LEU A 76 53.00 3.33 -21.96
N ALA A 77 53.49 3.62 -20.75
CA ALA A 77 52.92 3.06 -19.51
C ALA A 77 51.68 3.82 -19.00
N GLY A 78 51.44 5.04 -19.51
CA GLY A 78 50.26 5.87 -19.17
C GLY A 78 48.97 5.51 -19.92
N ALA A 79 49.01 4.63 -20.92
CA ALA A 79 47.84 4.20 -21.69
C ALA A 79 47.22 2.87 -21.20
N GLY A 80 47.71 2.32 -20.07
CA GLY A 80 47.34 0.99 -19.59
C GLY A 80 46.75 0.91 -18.18
N TYR A 81 46.47 2.03 -17.52
CA TYR A 81 45.81 2.04 -16.21
C TYR A 81 44.47 2.79 -16.30
N ALA A 82 43.50 2.18 -16.99
CA ALA A 82 42.15 2.26 -16.47
C ALA A 82 42.19 1.62 -15.09
N GLN A 83 42.16 2.41 -14.02
CA GLN A 83 41.92 1.88 -12.68
C GLN A 83 40.65 1.02 -12.78
N LYS A 84 40.81 -0.31 -12.72
CA LYS A 84 39.71 -1.19 -12.30
C LYS A 84 39.47 -0.86 -10.83
N GLY A 85 38.82 0.27 -10.58
CA GLY A 85 38.25 0.58 -9.28
C GLY A 85 37.29 -0.54 -8.92
N ASP A 86 37.25 -0.89 -7.64
CA ASP A 86 36.28 -1.85 -7.12
C ASP A 86 34.87 -1.39 -7.54
N PRO A 87 34.14 -2.17 -8.37
CA PRO A 87 32.78 -1.81 -8.77
C PRO A 87 31.87 -1.57 -7.55
N GLY A 88 32.14 -2.24 -6.43
CA GLY A 88 31.42 -2.03 -5.16
C GLY A 88 31.69 -0.66 -4.53
N ALA A 89 32.89 -0.09 -4.69
CA ALA A 89 33.20 1.26 -4.26
C ALA A 89 32.52 2.32 -5.14
N ALA A 90 32.52 2.11 -6.47
CA ALA A 90 31.81 2.98 -7.41
C ALA A 90 30.29 2.99 -7.18
N VAL A 91 29.68 1.83 -6.86
CA VAL A 91 28.24 1.77 -6.54
C VAL A 91 27.89 2.57 -5.30
N LYS A 92 28.73 2.59 -4.26
CA LYS A 92 28.45 3.37 -3.04
C LYS A 92 28.42 4.88 -3.30
N GLU A 93 29.19 5.37 -4.28
CA GLU A 93 29.19 6.76 -4.70
C GLU A 93 27.99 7.11 -5.62
N ILE A 94 27.59 6.16 -6.47
CA ILE A 94 26.51 6.34 -7.44
C ILE A 94 25.14 6.16 -6.78
N VAL A 95 25.01 5.14 -5.92
CA VAL A 95 23.80 4.73 -5.20
C VAL A 95 24.11 4.62 -3.72
N PRO A 96 24.14 5.74 -2.97
CA PRO A 96 24.17 5.67 -1.52
C PRO A 96 22.94 4.88 -1.02
N MET A 97 23.08 4.14 0.09
CA MET A 97 22.08 3.16 0.56
C MET A 97 20.64 3.70 0.77
N ASN A 98 20.45 5.02 0.75
CA ASN A 98 19.17 5.69 0.95
C ASN A 98 18.66 6.45 -0.29
N LEU A 99 19.33 6.33 -1.45
CA LEU A 99 18.96 7.12 -2.62
C LEU A 99 17.56 6.74 -3.15
N VAL A 100 17.33 5.43 -3.28
CA VAL A 100 16.03 4.80 -3.54
C VAL A 100 15.95 3.50 -2.72
N PRO A 101 14.79 3.09 -2.19
CA PRO A 101 14.68 1.92 -1.33
C PRO A 101 14.63 0.57 -2.07
N GLY A 102 14.48 0.60 -3.39
CA GLY A 102 14.29 -0.54 -4.30
C GLY A 102 13.59 -0.09 -5.58
N GLY A 103 13.05 -1.05 -6.34
CA GLY A 103 12.29 -0.79 -7.58
C GLY A 103 13.08 -1.08 -8.85
N LEU A 104 12.79 -0.33 -9.91
CA LEU A 104 13.44 -0.49 -11.22
C LEU A 104 14.60 0.50 -11.37
N VAL A 105 15.75 -0.03 -11.78
CA VAL A 105 16.96 0.75 -12.07
C VAL A 105 17.32 0.60 -13.54
N VAL A 106 17.60 1.70 -14.21
CA VAL A 106 18.08 1.71 -15.60
C VAL A 106 19.52 2.20 -15.63
N HIS A 107 20.37 1.50 -16.36
CA HIS A 107 21.75 1.90 -16.60
C HIS A 107 21.96 2.22 -18.09
N LEU A 108 22.06 3.51 -18.46
CA LEU A 108 22.30 3.96 -19.83
C LEU A 108 23.80 4.02 -20.15
N GLY A 109 24.18 3.42 -21.28
CA GLY A 109 25.59 3.28 -21.69
C GLY A 109 26.30 2.27 -20.80
N CYS A 110 25.68 1.10 -20.64
CA CYS A 110 26.00 0.17 -19.55
C CYS A 110 27.33 -0.60 -19.72
N GLY A 111 27.96 -0.49 -20.89
CA GLY A 111 29.28 -1.05 -21.18
C GLY A 111 29.32 -2.58 -21.08
N ASP A 112 30.31 -3.10 -20.37
CA ASP A 112 30.51 -4.55 -20.17
C ASP A 112 29.60 -5.15 -19.08
N GLY A 113 28.67 -4.37 -18.53
CA GLY A 113 27.70 -4.84 -17.53
C GLY A 113 28.24 -4.98 -16.11
N THR A 114 29.51 -4.67 -15.84
CA THR A 114 30.10 -4.80 -14.49
C THR A 114 29.41 -3.91 -13.46
N LEU A 115 29.23 -2.62 -13.78
CA LEU A 115 28.48 -1.69 -12.94
C LEU A 115 26.99 -2.06 -12.89
N THR A 116 26.40 -2.43 -14.03
CA THR A 116 24.99 -2.86 -14.13
C THR A 116 24.68 -4.00 -13.17
N ALA A 117 25.57 -4.99 -13.06
CA ALA A 117 25.44 -6.08 -12.10
C ALA A 117 25.47 -5.57 -10.64
N ALA A 118 26.38 -4.65 -10.34
CA ALA A 118 26.59 -4.13 -8.99
C ALA A 118 25.45 -3.18 -8.53
N LEU A 119 24.72 -2.56 -9.45
CA LEU A 119 23.52 -1.77 -9.15
C LEU A 119 22.37 -2.62 -8.56
N ARG A 120 22.41 -3.95 -8.72
CA ARG A 120 21.46 -4.85 -8.05
C ARG A 120 21.90 -5.11 -6.61
N VAL A 121 21.60 -4.16 -5.72
CA VAL A 121 22.00 -4.21 -4.31
C VAL A 121 21.37 -5.41 -3.57
N ASN A 122 20.11 -5.75 -3.87
CA ASN A 122 19.40 -6.91 -3.33
C ASN A 122 18.14 -7.21 -4.17
N ASP A 123 17.30 -8.17 -3.73
CA ASP A 123 16.11 -8.61 -4.46
C ASP A 123 15.00 -7.56 -4.61
N ARG A 124 15.09 -6.43 -3.92
CA ARG A 124 14.17 -5.29 -4.11
C ARG A 124 14.45 -4.56 -5.41
N TYR A 125 15.63 -4.74 -5.99
CA TYR A 125 16.10 -4.08 -7.20
C TYR A 125 15.98 -5.01 -8.41
N MET A 126 15.48 -4.47 -9.50
CA MET A 126 15.57 -5.05 -10.83
C MET A 126 16.27 -4.05 -11.74
N VAL A 127 17.27 -4.52 -12.49
CA VAL A 127 18.18 -3.62 -13.21
C VAL A 127 18.14 -3.92 -14.70
N HIS A 128 17.97 -2.89 -15.52
CA HIS A 128 18.03 -2.99 -16.97
C HIS A 128 19.14 -2.09 -17.53
N GLY A 129 20.16 -2.69 -18.12
CA GLY A 129 21.19 -1.99 -18.87
C GLY A 129 20.77 -1.74 -20.31
N LEU A 130 21.02 -0.53 -20.80
CA LEU A 130 20.82 -0.15 -22.19
C LEU A 130 22.18 0.24 -22.79
N GLU A 131 22.56 -0.41 -23.88
CA GLU A 131 23.87 -0.24 -24.52
C GLU A 131 23.74 -0.17 -26.04
N ALA A 132 24.47 0.74 -26.70
CA ALA A 132 24.37 0.94 -28.13
C ALA A 132 25.21 -0.07 -28.92
N ASP A 133 26.41 -0.40 -28.42
CA ASP A 133 27.34 -1.32 -29.10
C ASP A 133 26.92 -2.79 -28.89
N PRO A 134 26.55 -3.53 -29.95
CA PRO A 134 26.14 -4.93 -29.83
C PRO A 134 27.24 -5.85 -29.27
N ALA A 135 28.53 -5.52 -29.45
CA ALA A 135 29.63 -6.28 -28.87
C ALA A 135 29.72 -6.09 -27.35
N LEU A 136 29.46 -4.88 -26.85
CA LEU A 136 29.35 -4.62 -25.41
C LEU A 136 28.10 -5.28 -24.81
N VAL A 137 26.96 -5.25 -25.52
CA VAL A 137 25.76 -6.00 -25.12
C VAL A 137 26.07 -7.48 -24.94
N ALA A 138 26.72 -8.12 -25.93
CA ALA A 138 27.08 -9.53 -25.84
C ALA A 138 27.98 -9.82 -24.63
N ARG A 139 29.05 -9.02 -24.44
CA ARG A 139 29.94 -9.14 -23.28
C ARG A 139 29.21 -8.97 -21.95
N ALA A 140 28.33 -7.99 -21.84
CA ALA A 140 27.55 -7.75 -20.63
C ALA A 140 26.61 -8.92 -20.32
N ARG A 141 25.92 -9.46 -21.32
CA ARG A 141 25.06 -10.63 -21.15
C ARG A 141 25.87 -11.86 -20.70
N ASP A 142 27.03 -12.10 -21.27
CA ASP A 142 27.89 -13.22 -20.87
C ASP A 142 28.46 -13.05 -19.46
N TYR A 143 28.86 -11.82 -19.08
CA TYR A 143 29.26 -11.50 -17.72
C TYR A 143 28.13 -11.77 -16.71
N LEU A 144 26.91 -11.31 -16.99
CA LEU A 144 25.75 -11.50 -16.13
C LEU A 144 25.37 -12.98 -15.98
N LYS A 145 25.45 -13.76 -17.06
CA LYS A 145 25.26 -15.23 -17.02
C LYS A 145 26.34 -15.89 -16.18
N GLY A 146 27.60 -15.52 -16.36
CA GLY A 146 28.73 -16.02 -15.56
C GLY A 146 28.61 -15.70 -14.07
N LYS A 147 27.86 -14.66 -13.68
CA LYS A 147 27.53 -14.31 -12.30
C LYS A 147 26.21 -14.89 -11.78
N GLY A 148 25.44 -15.58 -12.62
CA GLY A 148 24.10 -16.08 -12.26
C GLY A 148 23.08 -14.97 -11.99
N LEU A 149 23.28 -13.77 -12.54
CA LEU A 149 22.43 -12.60 -12.32
C LEU A 149 21.46 -12.32 -13.49
N TYR A 150 21.60 -13.05 -14.60
CA TYR A 150 20.77 -12.86 -15.80
C TYR A 150 19.28 -13.11 -15.51
N GLY A 151 18.43 -12.14 -15.81
CA GLY A 151 16.99 -12.14 -15.52
C GLY A 151 16.62 -10.97 -14.62
N PRO A 152 16.96 -10.99 -13.31
CA PRO A 152 16.86 -9.81 -12.45
C PRO A 152 17.77 -8.64 -12.85
N VAL A 153 18.88 -8.94 -13.55
CA VAL A 153 19.68 -7.99 -14.30
C VAL A 153 19.67 -8.40 -15.77
N SER A 154 19.27 -7.49 -16.66
CA SER A 154 19.25 -7.73 -18.10
C SER A 154 19.97 -6.59 -18.84
N VAL A 155 20.38 -6.85 -20.08
CA VAL A 155 20.93 -5.83 -20.98
C VAL A 155 20.28 -5.95 -22.35
N GLU A 156 19.84 -4.83 -22.90
CA GLU A 156 19.26 -4.68 -24.23
C GLU A 156 20.08 -3.70 -25.08
N GLN A 157 20.08 -3.94 -26.40
CA GLN A 157 20.68 -3.00 -27.33
C GLN A 157 19.76 -1.79 -27.52
N PHE A 158 20.28 -0.58 -27.33
CA PHE A 158 19.53 0.66 -27.48
C PHE A 158 20.42 1.82 -27.92
N SER A 159 20.02 2.50 -28.99
CA SER A 159 20.71 3.67 -29.55
C SER A 159 19.77 4.84 -29.87
N GLY A 160 18.52 4.77 -29.39
CA GLY A 160 17.49 5.78 -29.66
C GLY A 160 17.58 7.02 -28.77
N THR A 161 16.71 7.99 -29.04
CA THR A 161 16.52 9.20 -28.21
C THR A 161 15.38 9.07 -27.21
N THR A 162 14.44 8.15 -27.46
CA THR A 162 13.28 7.88 -26.61
C THR A 162 13.45 6.52 -25.93
N LEU A 163 13.45 6.51 -24.61
CA LEU A 163 13.61 5.31 -23.80
C LEU A 163 12.38 4.39 -23.93
N PRO A 164 12.57 3.06 -23.95
CA PRO A 164 11.50 2.08 -24.17
C PRO A 164 10.63 1.86 -22.91
N TYR A 165 10.35 2.92 -22.15
CA TYR A 165 9.56 2.87 -20.92
C TYR A 165 8.38 3.83 -21.00
N THR A 166 7.26 3.43 -20.38
CA THR A 166 6.16 4.36 -20.12
C THR A 166 6.57 5.39 -19.07
N ASP A 167 5.80 6.47 -18.96
CA ASP A 167 6.01 7.52 -17.97
C ASP A 167 5.94 6.94 -16.55
N ASN A 168 6.72 7.53 -15.64
CA ASN A 168 6.67 7.21 -14.21
C ASN A 168 6.90 5.73 -13.90
N LEU A 169 7.95 5.11 -14.45
CA LEU A 169 8.22 3.68 -14.24
C LEU A 169 9.53 3.42 -13.48
N ILE A 170 10.56 4.25 -13.68
CA ILE A 170 11.92 4.00 -13.23
C ILE A 170 12.21 4.74 -11.92
N ASN A 171 12.76 4.06 -10.91
CA ASN A 171 13.11 4.68 -9.64
C ASN A 171 14.46 5.40 -9.72
N LEU A 172 15.43 4.77 -10.39
CA LEU A 172 16.79 5.29 -10.54
C LEU A 172 17.27 5.09 -11.97
N LEU A 173 17.73 6.15 -12.60
CA LEU A 173 18.42 6.11 -13.88
C LEU A 173 19.89 6.49 -13.67
N VAL A 174 20.80 5.58 -13.95
CA VAL A 174 22.25 5.84 -13.96
C VAL A 174 22.66 6.01 -15.41
N ALA A 175 23.33 7.10 -15.74
CA ALA A 175 23.80 7.38 -17.10
C ALA A 175 25.29 7.74 -17.08
N GLN A 176 26.14 6.81 -17.51
CA GLN A 176 27.57 7.10 -17.71
C GLN A 176 27.80 7.77 -19.06
N ASN A 177 27.13 7.25 -20.09
CA ASN A 177 27.13 7.81 -21.43
C ASN A 177 25.67 7.80 -21.93
N PRO A 178 24.90 8.89 -21.73
CA PRO A 178 23.48 8.92 -22.09
C PRO A 178 23.24 8.88 -23.60
N GLY A 179 24.27 8.98 -24.43
CA GLY A 179 24.14 9.09 -25.88
C GLY A 179 23.26 10.29 -26.26
N ALA A 180 22.26 10.05 -27.09
CA ALA A 180 21.33 11.08 -27.59
C ALA A 180 20.08 11.27 -26.73
N VAL A 181 19.95 10.60 -25.58
CA VAL A 181 18.77 10.70 -24.71
C VAL A 181 18.78 12.05 -23.97
N PRO A 182 17.76 12.92 -24.16
CA PRO A 182 17.72 14.21 -23.48
C PRO A 182 17.30 14.07 -22.00
N MET A 183 17.66 15.04 -21.17
CA MET A 183 17.28 15.06 -19.74
C MET A 183 15.76 15.00 -19.54
N ALA A 184 14.97 15.68 -20.39
CA ALA A 184 13.51 15.64 -20.32
C ALA A 184 12.95 14.21 -20.47
N GLU A 185 13.56 13.40 -21.34
CA GLU A 185 13.18 12.00 -21.53
C GLU A 185 13.57 11.14 -20.31
N MET A 186 14.73 11.40 -19.70
CA MET A 186 15.12 10.75 -18.45
C MET A 186 14.13 11.07 -17.33
N LEU A 187 13.72 12.34 -17.18
CA LEU A 187 12.73 12.74 -16.18
C LEU A 187 11.33 12.18 -16.47
N ARG A 188 10.94 12.03 -17.74
CA ARG A 188 9.65 11.42 -18.14
C ARG A 188 9.50 10.01 -17.57
N VAL A 189 10.52 9.17 -17.76
CA VAL A 189 10.47 7.76 -17.33
C VAL A 189 10.61 7.59 -15.82
N LEU A 190 11.15 8.57 -15.10
CA LEU A 190 11.29 8.47 -13.65
C LEU A 190 9.93 8.53 -12.95
N VAL A 191 9.73 7.69 -11.94
CA VAL A 191 8.62 7.83 -10.99
C VAL A 191 8.68 9.20 -10.28
N PRO A 192 7.56 9.76 -9.78
CA PRO A 192 7.59 10.91 -8.87
C PRO A 192 8.58 10.68 -7.71
N GLY A 193 9.48 11.64 -7.49
CA GLY A 193 10.58 11.50 -6.53
C GLY A 193 11.74 10.60 -6.98
N GLY A 194 11.67 9.98 -8.15
CA GLY A 194 12.77 9.18 -8.74
C GLY A 194 13.99 10.03 -9.08
N VAL A 195 15.14 9.38 -9.28
CA VAL A 195 16.43 10.05 -9.41
C VAL A 195 17.16 9.68 -10.69
N VAL A 196 17.80 10.65 -11.34
CA VAL A 196 18.87 10.41 -12.31
C VAL A 196 20.23 10.72 -11.71
N ARG A 197 21.18 9.81 -11.90
CA ARG A 197 22.62 10.00 -11.66
C ARG A 197 23.31 10.07 -13.01
N LEU A 198 23.78 11.24 -13.40
CA LEU A 198 24.36 11.50 -14.72
C LEU A 198 25.84 11.82 -14.58
N GLN A 199 26.69 11.09 -15.31
CA GLN A 199 28.10 11.37 -15.39
C GLN A 199 28.37 12.42 -16.47
N ARG A 200 29.06 13.50 -16.12
CA ARG A 200 29.58 14.53 -17.05
C ARG A 200 30.98 14.92 -16.62
N ASP A 201 31.93 14.96 -17.56
CA ASP A 201 33.33 15.33 -17.31
C ASP A 201 33.96 14.59 -16.12
N GLY A 202 33.63 13.30 -15.98
CA GLY A 202 34.10 12.44 -14.90
C GLY A 202 33.39 12.62 -13.54
N GLN A 203 32.47 13.58 -13.41
CA GLN A 203 31.72 13.86 -12.18
C GLN A 203 30.26 13.39 -12.24
N TRP A 204 29.71 13.00 -11.10
CA TRP A 204 28.33 12.51 -10.98
C TRP A 204 27.36 13.56 -10.46
N PHE A 205 26.43 13.97 -11.30
CA PHE A 205 25.34 14.87 -10.97
C PHE A 205 24.09 14.11 -10.55
N LEU A 206 23.31 14.67 -9.63
CA LEU A 206 22.04 14.12 -9.16
C LEU A 206 20.92 15.08 -9.55
N THR A 207 19.86 14.55 -10.15
CA THR A 207 18.60 15.31 -10.35
C THR A 207 17.44 14.44 -9.91
N ARG A 208 16.51 15.00 -9.14
CA ARG A 208 15.32 14.31 -8.66
C ARG A 208 14.11 14.84 -9.41
N LYS A 209 13.24 13.93 -9.86
CA LYS A 209 11.94 14.31 -10.42
C LYS A 209 11.04 14.84 -9.30
N GLU A 210 10.43 15.98 -9.54
CA GLU A 210 9.47 16.56 -8.60
C GLU A 210 8.22 15.68 -8.45
N TRP A 211 7.59 15.76 -7.29
CA TRP A 211 6.30 15.13 -7.06
C TRP A 211 5.21 16.04 -7.63
N PRO A 212 4.33 15.57 -8.54
CA PRO A 212 3.25 16.38 -9.07
C PRO A 212 2.28 16.83 -7.96
N ASP A 213 1.79 18.05 -8.04
CA ASP A 213 0.83 18.64 -7.09
C ASP A 213 -0.63 18.21 -7.33
N ASN A 214 -0.86 17.42 -8.39
CA ASN A 214 -2.19 17.05 -8.88
C ASN A 214 -2.52 15.56 -8.73
N ILE A 215 -1.66 14.80 -8.04
CA ILE A 215 -1.90 13.41 -7.65
C ILE A 215 -1.96 13.29 -6.14
N ASP A 216 -2.71 12.31 -5.65
CA ASP A 216 -2.96 12.14 -4.22
C ASP A 216 -2.50 10.76 -3.71
N GLU A 217 -2.46 10.60 -2.40
CA GLU A 217 -2.21 9.34 -1.71
C GLU A 217 -3.52 8.72 -1.19
N TRP A 218 -3.45 7.56 -0.53
CA TRP A 218 -4.62 6.87 0.02
C TRP A 218 -4.26 6.15 1.32
N GLY A 219 -4.04 6.93 2.38
CA GLY A 219 -3.46 6.48 3.65
C GLY A 219 -4.36 5.56 4.48
N HIS A 220 -5.68 5.63 4.31
CA HIS A 220 -6.68 4.86 5.06
C HIS A 220 -7.63 4.10 4.14
N PHE A 221 -8.45 3.20 4.68
CA PHE A 221 -9.45 2.47 3.90
C PHE A 221 -10.35 3.40 3.05
N LEU A 222 -10.84 4.48 3.66
CA LEU A 222 -11.66 5.50 3.05
C LEU A 222 -10.87 6.81 2.88
N HIS A 223 -9.75 6.70 2.15
CA HIS A 223 -8.80 7.77 1.79
C HIS A 223 -7.96 8.28 2.95
N ASP A 224 -8.56 8.92 3.95
CA ASP A 224 -7.88 9.49 5.10
C ASP A 224 -8.65 9.26 6.42
N ALA A 225 -8.28 9.97 7.50
CA ALA A 225 -8.92 9.83 8.79
C ALA A 225 -10.33 10.44 8.88
N SER A 226 -10.76 11.23 7.89
CA SER A 226 -12.09 11.83 7.81
C SER A 226 -13.18 10.82 7.44
N ASN A 227 -12.79 9.65 6.94
CA ASN A 227 -13.60 8.65 6.25
C ASN A 227 -14.23 9.12 4.92
N ASN A 228 -13.90 10.30 4.42
CA ASN A 228 -14.38 10.76 3.13
C ASN A 228 -13.63 10.02 2.02
N ALA A 229 -14.25 9.01 1.40
CA ALA A 229 -13.60 8.16 0.40
C ALA A 229 -13.40 8.85 -0.98
N VAL A 230 -12.77 10.02 -0.98
CA VAL A 230 -12.56 10.93 -2.10
C VAL A 230 -11.08 11.29 -2.18
N ALA A 231 -10.38 10.87 -3.23
CA ALA A 231 -9.04 11.36 -3.50
C ALA A 231 -9.07 12.78 -4.10
N LYS A 232 -8.12 13.61 -3.71
CA LYS A 232 -7.80 14.92 -4.33
C LYS A 232 -6.97 14.77 -5.61
N ASP A 233 -7.03 13.58 -6.21
CA ASP A 233 -6.29 13.22 -7.42
C ASP A 233 -7.08 13.65 -8.65
N SER A 234 -6.56 14.63 -9.40
CA SER A 234 -7.22 15.14 -10.60
C SER A 234 -6.84 14.37 -11.88
N VAL A 235 -5.89 13.43 -11.78
CA VAL A 235 -5.35 12.67 -12.92
C VAL A 235 -6.09 11.35 -13.12
N VAL A 236 -6.58 10.74 -12.04
CA VAL A 236 -7.39 9.52 -12.13
C VAL A 236 -8.70 9.77 -12.89
N GLY A 237 -9.02 8.86 -13.80
CA GLY A 237 -10.23 8.87 -14.61
C GLY A 237 -10.44 7.52 -15.32
N PRO A 238 -11.40 7.44 -16.27
CA PRO A 238 -11.67 6.22 -17.01
C PRO A 238 -10.40 5.65 -17.64
N PRO A 239 -9.98 4.42 -17.29
CA PRO A 239 -8.68 3.91 -17.67
C PRO A 239 -8.57 3.66 -19.18
N ARG A 240 -7.41 3.99 -19.75
CA ARG A 240 -7.08 3.87 -21.18
C ARG A 240 -5.75 3.14 -21.44
N SER A 241 -4.92 2.97 -20.42
CA SER A 241 -3.66 2.23 -20.53
C SER A 241 -3.31 1.49 -19.24
N LEU A 242 -2.52 0.42 -19.38
CA LEU A 242 -1.94 -0.34 -18.27
C LEU A 242 -0.58 0.28 -17.88
N GLN A 243 -0.37 0.57 -16.60
CA GLN A 243 0.95 0.94 -16.08
C GLN A 243 1.76 -0.32 -15.74
N TRP A 244 1.18 -1.20 -14.92
CA TRP A 244 1.81 -2.47 -14.55
C TRP A 244 0.76 -3.50 -14.12
N VAL A 245 1.17 -4.77 -14.20
CA VAL A 245 0.43 -5.92 -13.66
C VAL A 245 1.36 -6.76 -12.78
N ALA A 246 0.85 -7.26 -11.67
CA ALA A 246 1.59 -8.09 -10.73
C ALA A 246 0.79 -9.33 -10.31
N PRO A 247 1.48 -10.45 -10.01
CA PRO A 247 0.84 -11.65 -9.49
C PRO A 247 0.38 -11.47 -8.02
N PRO A 248 -0.50 -12.37 -7.54
CA PRO A 248 -1.13 -13.47 -8.30
C PRO A 248 -2.26 -12.98 -9.21
N LEU A 249 -2.55 -13.74 -10.28
CA LEU A 249 -3.58 -13.38 -11.25
C LEU A 249 -5.01 -13.48 -10.69
N TRP A 250 -5.19 -14.29 -9.65
CA TRP A 250 -6.48 -14.62 -9.03
C TRP A 250 -6.38 -14.62 -7.51
N LEU A 251 -7.50 -14.36 -6.85
CA LEU A 251 -7.69 -14.72 -5.43
C LEU A 251 -8.03 -16.21 -5.28
N ARG A 252 -7.99 -16.72 -4.05
CA ARG A 252 -8.11 -18.16 -3.77
C ARG A 252 -9.40 -18.78 -4.31
N SER A 253 -10.54 -18.47 -3.72
CA SER A 253 -11.80 -19.12 -4.07
C SER A 253 -12.96 -18.19 -3.79
N HIS A 254 -14.00 -18.30 -4.62
CA HIS A 254 -15.26 -17.61 -4.41
C HIS A 254 -16.10 -18.18 -3.26
N GLU A 255 -15.72 -19.33 -2.71
CA GLU A 255 -16.41 -19.94 -1.56
C GLU A 255 -15.83 -19.52 -0.20
N THR A 256 -14.65 -18.91 -0.20
CA THR A 256 -13.96 -18.42 1.02
C THR A 256 -13.89 -16.90 1.03
N PRO A 257 -13.65 -16.29 2.21
CA PRO A 257 -13.47 -14.84 2.29
C PRO A 257 -12.42 -14.28 1.34
N SER A 258 -12.60 -13.01 0.95
CA SER A 258 -11.72 -12.33 0.00
C SER A 258 -10.27 -12.37 0.47
N GLY A 259 -9.34 -12.78 -0.39
CA GLY A 259 -7.91 -12.85 -0.08
C GLY A 259 -7.19 -11.51 -0.04
N ILE A 260 -7.90 -10.38 -0.07
CA ILE A 260 -7.35 -9.05 0.19
C ILE A 260 -8.25 -8.33 1.18
N GLN A 261 -7.65 -7.77 2.23
CA GLN A 261 -8.38 -7.24 3.38
C GLN A 261 -8.14 -5.77 3.64
N ALA A 262 -7.02 -5.23 3.17
CA ALA A 262 -6.72 -3.81 3.23
C ALA A 262 -5.76 -3.46 2.11
N CYS A 263 -5.87 -2.24 1.59
CA CYS A 263 -4.87 -1.62 0.74
C CYS A 263 -4.81 -0.12 1.04
N VAL A 264 -3.61 0.43 1.10
CA VAL A 264 -3.33 1.85 1.34
C VAL A 264 -2.07 2.25 0.57
N SER A 265 -1.90 3.53 0.27
CA SER A 265 -0.72 4.04 -0.40
C SER A 265 -0.21 5.32 0.26
N ALA A 266 1.11 5.38 0.46
CA ALA A 266 1.83 6.59 0.89
C ALA A 266 3.31 6.53 0.48
N GLY A 267 3.91 7.68 0.18
CA GLY A 267 5.31 7.84 -0.22
C GLY A 267 5.70 7.01 -1.44
N GLY A 268 4.81 6.92 -2.43
CA GLY A 268 5.04 6.15 -3.67
C GLY A 268 5.06 4.63 -3.48
N ARG A 269 4.48 4.14 -2.38
CA ARG A 269 4.40 2.72 -2.05
C ARG A 269 2.95 2.28 -1.90
N LEU A 270 2.68 1.04 -2.27
CA LEU A 270 1.38 0.39 -2.16
C LEU A 270 1.47 -0.74 -1.15
N PHE A 271 0.71 -0.63 -0.06
CA PHE A 271 0.67 -1.61 1.04
C PHE A 271 -0.65 -2.36 1.00
N TYR A 272 -0.63 -3.67 1.21
CA TYR A 272 -1.86 -4.44 1.29
C TYR A 272 -1.70 -5.75 2.08
N ILE A 273 -2.79 -6.19 2.70
CA ILE A 273 -2.88 -7.49 3.41
C ILE A 273 -3.49 -8.51 2.47
N PHE A 274 -2.76 -9.60 2.22
CA PHE A 274 -3.10 -10.57 1.19
C PHE A 274 -2.95 -12.03 1.66
N ASP A 275 -3.85 -12.90 1.23
CA ASP A 275 -3.76 -14.36 1.40
C ASP A 275 -3.04 -15.00 0.21
N GLU A 276 -1.78 -15.39 0.43
CA GLU A 276 -0.93 -16.10 -0.54
C GLU A 276 -1.13 -17.65 -0.49
N GLY A 277 -2.22 -18.12 0.12
CA GLY A 277 -2.60 -19.53 0.14
C GLY A 277 -2.90 -20.10 -1.26
N LEU A 278 -2.98 -21.43 -1.37
CA LEU A 278 -3.19 -22.08 -2.66
C LEU A 278 -4.56 -21.72 -3.28
N ILE A 279 -4.53 -21.36 -4.56
CA ILE A 279 -5.72 -20.97 -5.33
C ILE A 279 -6.66 -22.16 -5.50
N GLY A 280 -7.96 -21.95 -5.30
CA GLY A 280 -9.02 -22.92 -5.51
C GLY A 280 -9.20 -23.97 -4.40
N ILE A 281 -8.33 -23.96 -3.38
CA ILE A 281 -8.33 -24.98 -2.33
C ILE A 281 -8.92 -24.41 -1.05
N THR A 282 -9.92 -25.09 -0.48
CA THR A 282 -10.61 -24.73 0.77
C THR A 282 -10.27 -25.65 1.95
N ASP A 283 -9.34 -26.58 1.74
CA ASP A 283 -8.90 -27.58 2.72
C ASP A 283 -8.01 -26.94 3.79
N GLU A 284 -8.31 -27.17 5.07
CA GLU A 284 -7.54 -26.63 6.19
C GLU A 284 -6.09 -27.11 6.24
N ARG A 285 -5.80 -28.28 5.68
CA ARG A 285 -4.43 -28.82 5.55
C ARG A 285 -3.56 -27.99 4.61
N LEU A 286 -4.20 -27.14 3.81
CA LEU A 286 -3.58 -26.19 2.88
C LEU A 286 -4.07 -24.78 3.24
N PRO A 287 -3.65 -24.28 4.43
CA PRO A 287 -4.26 -23.12 5.04
C PRO A 287 -3.96 -21.83 4.25
N GLU A 288 -4.73 -20.81 4.60
CA GLU A 288 -4.42 -19.42 4.28
C GLU A 288 -3.01 -19.02 4.74
N ARG A 289 -2.40 -18.11 3.99
CA ARG A 289 -1.04 -17.61 4.22
C ARG A 289 -1.05 -16.09 4.10
N TRP A 290 -1.48 -15.45 5.17
CA TRP A 290 -1.62 -14.00 5.22
C TRP A 290 -0.27 -13.30 5.34
N SER A 291 -0.07 -12.29 4.50
CA SER A 291 1.10 -11.42 4.51
C SER A 291 0.68 -9.96 4.41
N LEU A 292 1.44 -9.07 5.04
CA LEU A 292 1.49 -7.65 4.70
C LEU A 292 2.58 -7.45 3.63
N LEU A 293 2.20 -6.89 2.49
CA LEU A 293 3.10 -6.69 1.36
C LEU A 293 3.26 -5.20 1.06
N CYS A 294 4.43 -4.84 0.53
CA CYS A 294 4.70 -3.53 -0.03
C CYS A 294 5.22 -3.66 -1.45
N ARG A 295 4.61 -2.92 -2.36
CA ARG A 295 5.09 -2.72 -3.73
C ARG A 295 5.46 -1.26 -3.95
N ASP A 296 6.32 -1.03 -4.92
CA ASP A 296 6.41 0.28 -5.55
C ASP A 296 5.08 0.58 -6.26
N ALA A 297 4.51 1.76 -6.01
CA ALA A 297 3.19 2.12 -6.49
C ALA A 297 3.15 2.38 -8.00
N PHE A 298 4.29 2.70 -8.62
CA PHE A 298 4.39 3.17 -10.00
C PHE A 298 4.90 2.11 -10.98
N ASN A 299 5.54 1.04 -10.49
CA ASN A 299 5.97 -0.09 -11.32
C ASN A 299 5.60 -1.48 -10.77
N GLY A 300 4.98 -1.57 -9.60
CA GLY A 300 4.47 -2.83 -9.04
C GLY A 300 5.55 -3.77 -8.51
N LYS A 301 6.83 -3.38 -8.48
CA LYS A 301 7.92 -4.20 -7.93
C LYS A 301 7.64 -4.51 -6.45
N LEU A 302 7.63 -5.79 -6.08
CA LEU A 302 7.59 -6.20 -4.68
C LEU A 302 8.88 -5.74 -3.98
N LEU A 303 8.72 -4.89 -2.96
CA LEU A 303 9.81 -4.34 -2.17
C LEU A 303 10.06 -5.16 -0.91
N TRP A 304 9.00 -5.55 -0.21
CA TRP A 304 9.12 -6.44 0.93
C TRP A 304 7.80 -7.16 1.20
N ARG A 305 7.91 -8.25 1.97
CA ARG A 305 6.80 -9.09 2.42
C ARG A 305 7.04 -9.45 3.87
N ARG A 306 5.98 -9.36 4.67
CA ARG A 306 5.95 -9.75 6.06
C ARG A 306 4.80 -10.72 6.31
N PRO A 307 5.06 -12.00 6.62
CA PRO A 307 4.02 -12.90 7.08
C PRO A 307 3.32 -12.34 8.32
N LEU A 308 1.99 -12.49 8.38
CA LEU A 308 1.20 -12.13 9.55
C LEU A 308 1.08 -13.32 10.50
N GLU A 309 0.91 -13.02 11.77
CA GLU A 309 0.40 -13.96 12.77
C GLU A 309 -1.03 -14.43 12.41
N PRO A 310 -1.59 -15.44 13.09
CA PRO A 310 -2.94 -15.94 12.84
C PRO A 310 -3.96 -14.80 12.54
N TRP A 311 -4.54 -14.83 11.34
CA TRP A 311 -5.34 -13.72 10.83
C TRP A 311 -6.72 -14.10 10.36
N GLY A 312 -6.87 -14.98 9.37
CA GLY A 312 -8.06 -15.03 8.55
C GLY A 312 -9.26 -15.73 9.17
N TRP A 313 -10.00 -16.46 8.34
CA TRP A 313 -11.35 -16.92 8.70
C TRP A 313 -11.41 -17.77 9.98
N PRO A 314 -10.43 -18.65 10.30
CA PRO A 314 -10.44 -19.37 11.57
C PRO A 314 -10.38 -18.45 12.80
N GLN A 315 -9.73 -17.29 12.68
CA GLN A 315 -9.59 -16.30 13.76
C GLN A 315 -10.74 -15.29 13.76
N TRP A 316 -11.35 -15.01 12.60
CA TRP A 316 -12.48 -14.10 12.50
C TRP A 316 -13.78 -14.70 13.03
N SER A 317 -13.98 -16.01 12.89
CA SER A 317 -15.22 -16.69 13.32
C SER A 317 -14.93 -18.09 13.86
N PRO A 318 -14.18 -18.20 14.98
CA PRO A 318 -13.80 -19.50 15.54
C PRO A 318 -15.02 -20.40 15.82
N ASP A 319 -16.15 -19.82 16.23
CA ASP A 319 -17.43 -20.51 16.45
C ASP A 319 -17.99 -21.21 15.20
N ARG A 320 -17.67 -20.69 14.01
CA ARG A 320 -18.10 -21.25 12.73
C ARG A 320 -17.17 -22.33 12.19
N TYR A 321 -15.89 -22.29 12.55
CA TYR A 321 -14.85 -23.04 11.86
C TYR A 321 -14.16 -24.08 12.74
N GLN A 322 -13.98 -23.81 14.03
CA GLN A 322 -13.22 -24.67 14.91
C GLN A 322 -13.97 -25.99 15.18
N GLY A 323 -13.29 -27.10 14.92
CA GLY A 323 -13.84 -28.45 15.16
C GLY A 323 -15.03 -28.82 14.27
N LYS A 324 -15.22 -28.13 13.13
CA LYS A 324 -16.26 -28.44 12.14
C LYS A 324 -15.67 -29.21 10.96
N ASP A 325 -16.47 -30.07 10.34
CA ASP A 325 -16.09 -30.73 9.09
C ASP A 325 -16.05 -29.72 7.95
N TRP A 326 -14.84 -29.39 7.49
CA TRP A 326 -14.61 -28.36 6.48
C TRP A 326 -15.24 -28.69 5.12
N THR A 327 -15.45 -29.97 4.80
CA THR A 327 -16.07 -30.40 3.52
C THR A 327 -17.54 -29.99 3.45
N THR A 328 -18.16 -29.67 4.59
CA THR A 328 -19.55 -29.24 4.70
C THR A 328 -19.71 -27.72 4.72
N LEU A 329 -18.61 -26.96 4.80
CA LEU A 329 -18.64 -25.51 4.90
C LEU A 329 -18.83 -24.86 3.53
N THR A 330 -19.95 -24.16 3.34
CA THR A 330 -20.27 -23.47 2.08
C THR A 330 -20.64 -22.00 2.31
N GLY A 331 -20.51 -21.15 1.28
CA GLY A 331 -21.00 -19.77 1.31
C GLY A 331 -20.30 -18.86 2.33
N ASN A 332 -18.99 -19.04 2.53
CA ASN A 332 -18.21 -18.28 3.53
C ASN A 332 -17.64 -16.96 2.99
N ARG A 333 -17.79 -16.68 1.70
CA ARG A 333 -17.17 -15.54 1.01
C ARG A 333 -17.41 -14.15 1.59
N THR A 334 -18.53 -13.97 2.30
CA THR A 334 -18.88 -12.70 2.94
C THR A 334 -18.54 -12.65 4.43
N ASN A 335 -17.93 -13.72 4.97
CA ASN A 335 -17.51 -13.79 6.35
C ASN A 335 -16.18 -13.05 6.57
N VAL A 336 -16.25 -11.73 6.42
CA VAL A 336 -15.14 -10.79 6.60
C VAL A 336 -15.58 -9.74 7.61
N PRO A 337 -14.89 -9.58 8.75
CA PRO A 337 -15.11 -8.47 9.68
C PRO A 337 -14.99 -7.13 8.97
N GLU A 338 -15.91 -6.19 9.24
CA GLU A 338 -15.93 -4.86 8.61
C GLU A 338 -14.74 -3.99 9.06
N GLU A 339 -14.09 -4.36 10.17
CA GLU A 339 -12.95 -3.66 10.74
C GLU A 339 -11.62 -4.02 10.05
N ASN A 340 -11.56 -5.11 9.29
CA ASN A 340 -10.32 -5.62 8.70
C ASN A 340 -9.59 -4.58 7.84
N GLN A 341 -10.36 -3.84 7.04
CA GLN A 341 -9.85 -2.79 6.17
C GLN A 341 -9.22 -1.63 6.95
N ARG A 342 -9.61 -1.46 8.23
CA ARG A 342 -9.19 -0.35 9.10
C ARG A 342 -8.06 -0.73 10.06
N ARG A 343 -7.41 -1.87 9.82
CA ARG A 343 -6.25 -2.36 10.58
C ARG A 343 -4.91 -2.09 9.90
N LEU A 344 -4.92 -1.34 8.80
CA LEU A 344 -3.74 -0.93 8.05
C LEU A 344 -3.89 0.54 7.67
N VAL A 345 -2.93 1.37 8.05
CA VAL A 345 -2.85 2.79 7.72
C VAL A 345 -1.44 3.16 7.33
N ALA A 346 -1.28 3.94 6.27
CA ALA A 346 0.01 4.50 5.84
C ALA A 346 0.00 6.03 5.98
N ASP A 347 1.08 6.59 6.52
CA ASP A 347 1.27 8.03 6.70
C ASP A 347 2.74 8.36 6.43
N GLY A 348 3.02 8.78 5.19
CA GLY A 348 4.37 9.03 4.68
C GLY A 348 5.34 7.86 4.85
N GLU A 349 6.30 8.02 5.78
CA GLU A 349 7.37 7.05 6.09
C GLU A 349 7.00 6.06 7.22
N ARG A 350 5.74 6.08 7.67
CA ARG A 350 5.22 5.18 8.72
C ARG A 350 4.07 4.35 8.21
N LEU A 351 4.02 3.12 8.71
CA LEU A 351 2.94 2.18 8.48
C LEU A 351 2.44 1.68 9.83
N TYR A 352 1.13 1.75 10.05
CA TYR A 352 0.45 1.37 11.28
C TYR A 352 -0.40 0.15 10.99
N ALA A 353 -0.15 -0.95 11.68
CA ALA A 353 -0.87 -2.18 11.43
C ALA A 353 -0.98 -3.06 12.68
N THR A 354 -2.02 -3.88 12.76
CA THR A 354 -1.99 -5.06 13.64
C THR A 354 -1.32 -6.21 12.88
N LEU A 355 -0.29 -6.84 13.47
CA LEU A 355 0.45 -7.93 12.82
C LEU A 355 -0.17 -9.33 13.02
N GLY A 356 -1.33 -9.38 13.68
CA GLY A 356 -2.22 -10.53 13.85
C GLY A 356 -3.64 -10.01 14.14
N TYR A 357 -4.68 -10.85 13.99
CA TYR A 357 -6.07 -10.35 14.05
C TYR A 357 -6.48 -9.81 15.44
N GLY A 358 -5.90 -10.35 16.51
CA GLY A 358 -6.12 -9.90 17.89
C GLY A 358 -5.01 -8.99 18.43
N ALA A 359 -4.00 -8.66 17.63
CA ALA A 359 -2.76 -8.06 18.11
C ALA A 359 -2.89 -6.57 18.47
N ALA A 360 -1.89 -6.09 19.21
CA ALA A 360 -1.65 -4.67 19.41
C ALA A 360 -1.23 -3.95 18.12
N LEU A 361 -1.39 -2.62 18.10
CA LEU A 361 -0.85 -1.73 17.08
C LEU A 361 0.68 -1.86 17.03
N SER A 362 1.20 -2.08 15.83
CA SER A 362 2.61 -1.97 15.50
C SER A 362 2.85 -0.79 14.56
N ILE A 363 3.93 -0.07 14.79
CA ILE A 363 4.43 1.01 13.94
C ILE A 363 5.66 0.49 13.21
N LEU A 364 5.63 0.55 11.88
CA LEU A 364 6.65 0.03 10.99
C LEU A 364 7.27 1.15 10.16
N GLU A 365 8.52 0.95 9.76
CA GLU A 365 9.18 1.73 8.72
C GLU A 365 8.62 1.32 7.34
N ALA A 366 7.95 2.25 6.66
CA ALA A 366 7.21 1.98 5.44
C ALA A 366 8.09 1.38 4.32
N ALA A 367 9.32 1.86 4.18
CA ALA A 367 10.24 1.42 3.12
C ALA A 367 10.76 -0.03 3.28
N THR A 368 10.76 -0.59 4.49
CA THR A 368 11.41 -1.89 4.77
C THR A 368 10.49 -2.92 5.43
N GLY A 369 9.37 -2.51 6.03
CA GLY A 369 8.50 -3.38 6.82
C GLY A 369 9.12 -3.78 8.17
N ARG A 370 10.19 -3.09 8.59
CA ARG A 370 10.80 -3.29 9.91
C ARG A 370 9.89 -2.68 10.97
N VAL A 371 9.57 -3.46 12.00
CA VAL A 371 8.85 -2.97 13.18
C VAL A 371 9.77 -2.03 13.94
N LEU A 372 9.32 -0.80 14.12
CA LEU A 372 9.98 0.21 14.95
C LEU A 372 9.58 0.05 16.41
N THR A 373 8.28 -0.18 16.64
CA THR A 373 7.71 -0.42 17.97
C THR A 373 6.35 -1.09 17.87
N THR A 374 5.97 -1.82 18.92
CA THR A 374 4.63 -2.38 19.12
C THR A 374 4.12 -1.83 20.45
N VAL A 375 2.88 -1.35 20.50
CA VAL A 375 2.34 -0.59 21.63
C VAL A 375 1.41 -1.44 22.47
N PRO A 376 1.85 -2.05 23.59
CA PRO A 376 1.07 -3.08 24.28
C PRO A 376 -0.28 -2.59 24.82
N ALA A 377 -0.39 -1.31 25.18
CA ALA A 377 -1.64 -0.69 25.63
C ALA A 377 -2.77 -0.75 24.59
N THR A 378 -2.43 -1.00 23.32
CA THR A 378 -3.39 -1.10 22.21
C THR A 378 -3.79 -2.55 21.90
N GLN A 379 -3.48 -3.51 22.77
CA GLN A 379 -3.84 -4.92 22.56
C GLN A 379 -5.35 -5.08 22.27
N GLY A 380 -5.69 -5.91 21.28
CA GLY A 380 -7.08 -6.04 20.81
C GLY A 380 -7.55 -4.87 19.93
N THR A 381 -6.63 -4.17 19.27
CA THR A 381 -6.97 -3.13 18.28
C THR A 381 -7.91 -3.69 17.23
N ARG A 382 -8.97 -2.94 16.90
CA ARG A 382 -9.96 -3.25 15.88
C ARG A 382 -9.87 -2.29 14.70
N GLU A 383 -9.69 -1.01 14.98
CA GLU A 383 -9.60 0.05 13.97
C GLU A 383 -8.49 1.03 14.34
N ILE A 384 -7.84 1.60 13.33
CA ILE A 384 -6.76 2.58 13.44
C ILE A 384 -7.13 3.79 12.60
N LEU A 385 -7.04 4.98 13.19
CA LEU A 385 -7.02 6.25 12.46
C LEU A 385 -5.73 7.00 12.80
N VAL A 386 -5.22 7.78 11.86
CA VAL A 386 -3.94 8.51 12.02
C VAL A 386 -4.15 9.89 11.43
N SER A 387 -3.83 10.91 12.21
CA SER A 387 -3.85 12.30 11.78
C SER A 387 -2.78 13.06 12.53
N GLU A 388 -2.08 13.98 11.86
CA GLU A 388 -1.06 14.83 12.46
C GLU A 388 0.04 14.03 13.19
N GLY A 389 0.40 12.85 12.66
CA GLY A 389 1.38 11.94 13.27
C GLY A 389 0.94 11.27 14.57
N ILE A 390 -0.35 11.37 14.94
CA ILE A 390 -0.94 10.69 16.10
C ILE A 390 -1.83 9.55 15.59
N ALA A 391 -1.51 8.31 16.02
CA ALA A 391 -2.32 7.14 15.76
C ALA A 391 -3.31 6.92 16.91
N VAL A 392 -4.60 6.81 16.60
CA VAL A 392 -5.65 6.45 17.56
C VAL A 392 -6.10 5.03 17.24
N ALA A 393 -5.93 4.13 18.20
CA ALA A 393 -6.41 2.76 18.13
C ALA A 393 -7.72 2.63 18.91
N TYR A 394 -8.76 2.14 18.23
CA TYR A 394 -9.95 1.63 18.92
C TYR A 394 -9.71 0.17 19.29
N THR A 395 -9.77 -0.14 20.57
CA THR A 395 -9.49 -1.48 21.11
C THR A 395 -10.73 -2.12 21.70
N ARG A 396 -10.81 -3.45 21.63
CA ARG A 396 -11.78 -4.24 22.39
C ARG A 396 -11.13 -5.49 22.96
N GLN A 397 -11.13 -5.62 24.28
CA GLN A 397 -10.57 -6.77 24.99
C GLN A 397 -11.65 -7.59 25.71
N GLY A 398 -11.62 -8.92 25.53
CA GLY A 398 -12.61 -9.87 26.06
C GLY A 398 -13.44 -10.56 24.96
N ASP A 399 -14.39 -11.41 25.37
CA ASP A 399 -15.15 -12.26 24.44
C ASP A 399 -16.20 -11.49 23.63
N GLY A 400 -15.97 -11.42 22.32
CA GLY A 400 -16.92 -10.87 21.33
C GLY A 400 -17.32 -9.42 21.59
N ASN A 401 -18.61 -9.10 21.40
CA ASN A 401 -19.16 -7.75 21.57
C ASN A 401 -19.31 -7.31 23.04
N LYS A 402 -18.82 -8.09 24.01
CA LYS A 402 -18.92 -7.79 25.44
C LYS A 402 -17.61 -7.28 26.07
N GLY A 403 -16.53 -7.24 25.29
CA GLY A 403 -15.23 -6.76 25.76
C GLY A 403 -15.20 -5.27 26.08
N GLU A 404 -14.34 -4.87 27.03
CA GLU A 404 -14.07 -3.47 27.36
C GLU A 404 -13.55 -2.75 26.12
N ALA A 405 -14.17 -1.63 25.79
CA ALA A 405 -13.83 -0.83 24.62
C ALA A 405 -13.03 0.40 25.05
N ALA A 406 -12.00 0.78 24.29
CA ALA A 406 -11.22 1.98 24.58
C ALA A 406 -10.71 2.66 23.31
N LEU A 407 -10.43 3.96 23.42
CA LEU A 407 -9.59 4.71 22.48
C LEU A 407 -8.22 4.92 23.12
N VAL A 408 -7.16 4.65 22.36
CA VAL A 408 -5.77 4.83 22.81
C VAL A 408 -5.05 5.67 21.76
N ALA A 409 -4.58 6.87 22.13
CA ALA A 409 -3.79 7.71 21.24
C ALA A 409 -2.29 7.48 21.49
N VAL A 410 -1.55 7.41 20.39
CA VAL A 410 -0.14 7.04 20.34
C VAL A 410 0.59 8.02 19.43
N GLU A 411 1.70 8.57 19.90
CA GLU A 411 2.59 9.36 19.06
C GLU A 411 3.30 8.45 18.04
N GLY A 412 3.10 8.71 16.74
CA GLY A 412 3.57 7.85 15.66
C GLY A 412 5.10 7.74 15.52
N ARG A 413 5.84 8.73 16.04
CA ARG A 413 7.31 8.72 15.99
C ARG A 413 7.93 7.83 17.06
N SER A 414 7.45 7.92 18.29
CA SER A 414 8.04 7.23 19.45
C SER A 414 7.29 5.95 19.84
N GLY A 415 6.01 5.83 19.51
CA GLY A 415 5.11 4.81 20.05
C GLY A 415 4.63 5.10 21.48
N ASN A 416 4.89 6.29 22.02
CA ASN A 416 4.43 6.67 23.35
C ASN A 416 2.92 6.83 23.35
N VAL A 417 2.26 6.26 24.36
CA VAL A 417 0.84 6.49 24.62
C VAL A 417 0.69 7.92 25.13
N LEU A 418 -0.10 8.72 24.44
CA LEU A 418 -0.44 10.10 24.84
C LEU A 418 -1.55 10.09 25.88
N TRP A 419 -2.60 9.30 25.61
CA TRP A 419 -3.74 9.12 26.51
C TRP A 419 -4.50 7.84 26.14
N GLN A 420 -5.29 7.36 27.10
CA GLN A 420 -6.21 6.24 26.92
C GLN A 420 -7.54 6.57 27.58
N ARG A 421 -8.65 6.19 26.93
CA ARG A 421 -10.00 6.42 27.42
C ARG A 421 -10.85 5.17 27.22
N THR A 422 -11.26 4.55 28.32
CA THR A 422 -12.29 3.51 28.31
C THR A 422 -13.65 4.10 27.93
N LEU A 423 -14.37 3.37 27.10
CA LEU A 423 -15.72 3.68 26.65
C LEU A 423 -16.70 2.71 27.32
N GLY A 424 -17.74 3.22 27.99
CA GLY A 424 -18.79 2.37 28.57
C GLY A 424 -18.61 1.92 30.03
N GLY A 425 -17.91 2.67 30.87
CA GLY A 425 -17.98 2.46 32.31
C GLY A 425 -19.31 2.98 32.87
N THR A 426 -20.10 2.11 33.50
CA THR A 426 -21.07 2.56 34.52
C THR A 426 -20.30 3.45 35.48
N ARG A 427 -20.79 4.68 35.76
CA ARG A 427 -20.38 5.37 36.98
C ARG A 427 -20.62 4.39 38.11
N VAL A 428 -19.56 3.83 38.70
CA VAL A 428 -19.66 3.35 40.08
C VAL A 428 -19.95 4.62 40.86
N ALA A 429 -21.23 4.83 41.18
CA ALA A 429 -21.65 5.87 42.08
C ALA A 429 -20.74 5.78 43.31
N GLY A 430 -20.22 6.93 43.73
CA GLY A 430 -19.33 7.03 44.87
C GLY A 430 -19.87 6.21 46.03
N ILE A 431 -18.94 5.55 46.71
CA ILE A 431 -19.12 5.01 48.05
C ILE A 431 -19.81 6.10 48.89
N LEU A 432 -21.10 5.93 49.16
CA LEU A 432 -21.77 6.56 50.29
C LEU A 432 -21.95 5.46 51.36
N PRO A 433 -21.75 5.80 52.65
CA PRO A 433 -21.63 4.82 53.71
C PRO A 433 -22.96 4.12 54.01
N ALA A 434 -22.81 2.91 54.56
CA ALA A 434 -23.86 1.97 54.91
C ALA A 434 -25.03 2.58 55.70
N GLY A 435 -26.23 2.12 55.38
CA GLY A 435 -27.40 2.27 56.24
C GLY A 435 -28.70 1.94 55.53
N VAL A 436 -29.49 1.10 56.20
CA VAL A 436 -30.92 0.81 56.01
C VAL A 436 -31.25 -0.46 55.20
N GLU A 437 -31.63 -1.48 55.97
CA GLU A 437 -32.24 -2.76 55.58
C GLU A 437 -33.66 -2.59 55.00
N GLY A 438 -34.08 -3.52 54.14
CA GLY A 438 -35.52 -3.71 53.88
C GLY A 438 -35.91 -4.54 52.65
N VAL A 439 -36.21 -5.83 52.91
CA VAL A 439 -37.26 -6.67 52.25
C VAL A 439 -36.94 -7.31 50.86
N PRO A 440 -37.14 -8.65 50.70
CA PRO A 440 -36.74 -9.41 49.50
C PRO A 440 -37.82 -9.45 48.39
N PRO A 441 -37.43 -9.67 47.11
CA PRO A 441 -38.40 -9.90 46.04
C PRO A 441 -38.88 -11.36 46.00
N SER A 442 -40.19 -11.53 45.89
CA SER A 442 -40.90 -12.79 45.79
C SER A 442 -40.70 -13.48 44.43
N ASN A 443 -40.44 -14.78 44.48
CA ASN A 443 -40.58 -15.74 43.39
C ASN A 443 -41.95 -15.68 42.71
N ARG A 444 -41.97 -15.66 41.36
CA ARG A 444 -42.87 -16.53 40.57
C ARG A 444 -42.16 -17.01 39.31
N GLY A 445 -42.15 -18.33 39.19
CA GLY A 445 -41.72 -19.08 38.02
C GLY A 445 -42.79 -19.19 36.92
N PRO A 446 -42.55 -20.06 35.93
CA PRO A 446 -42.97 -19.90 34.54
C PRO A 446 -44.15 -20.82 34.15
N GLU A 447 -44.85 -20.50 33.06
CA GLU A 447 -45.73 -21.39 32.26
C GLU A 447 -46.34 -20.54 31.13
N ALA A 448 -46.66 -20.97 29.91
CA ALA A 448 -46.42 -22.19 29.15
C ALA A 448 -47.02 -21.97 27.72
N LEU A 449 -46.80 -22.98 26.87
CA LEU A 449 -47.63 -23.43 25.75
C LEU A 449 -47.37 -22.89 24.34
N ALA A 450 -46.81 -23.84 23.57
CA ALA A 450 -46.79 -23.94 22.14
C ALA A 450 -48.17 -24.25 21.56
N THR A 451 -48.44 -23.76 20.35
CA THR A 451 -49.35 -24.40 19.39
C THR A 451 -48.68 -24.46 18.02
N ARG A 452 -48.66 -25.66 17.45
CA ARG A 452 -48.28 -25.96 16.07
C ARG A 452 -49.47 -25.69 15.15
N GLY A 453 -49.24 -24.98 14.06
CA GLY A 453 -50.12 -24.92 12.89
C GLY A 453 -49.29 -25.11 11.63
N ARG A 454 -49.69 -26.08 10.79
CA ARG A 454 -49.04 -26.48 9.54
C ARG A 454 -49.69 -25.74 8.36
N ASP A 455 -48.90 -25.62 7.29
CA ASP A 455 -49.25 -25.39 5.87
C ASP A 455 -49.42 -23.94 5.37
N ALA A 456 -48.46 -23.48 4.56
CA ALA A 456 -48.63 -23.30 3.11
C ALA A 456 -47.29 -22.88 2.46
N ARG A 457 -47.00 -23.45 1.30
CA ARG A 457 -45.78 -23.23 0.49
C ARG A 457 -45.93 -21.92 -0.28
N ASP A 458 -44.92 -21.06 -0.20
CA ASP A 458 -44.65 -20.08 -1.25
C ASP A 458 -43.13 -19.92 -1.41
N THR A 459 -42.66 -20.13 -2.64
CA THR A 459 -41.25 -20.20 -3.01
C THR A 459 -40.75 -18.82 -3.40
N THR A 460 -40.20 -18.09 -2.42
CA THR A 460 -39.27 -16.98 -2.68
C THR A 460 -38.00 -17.21 -1.86
N ALA A 461 -36.93 -17.61 -2.56
CA ALA A 461 -35.62 -17.82 -1.97
C ALA A 461 -34.97 -16.47 -1.59
N GLY A 462 -35.39 -15.91 -0.47
CA GLY A 462 -34.68 -14.86 0.24
C GLY A 462 -33.47 -15.45 0.96
N SER A 463 -32.27 -14.96 0.60
CA SER A 463 -31.00 -15.26 1.28
C SER A 463 -31.12 -15.17 2.82
N PRO A 464 -30.58 -16.14 3.59
CA PRO A 464 -30.64 -16.15 5.06
C PRO A 464 -29.97 -14.95 5.76
N ALA A 465 -29.29 -14.05 5.03
CA ALA A 465 -28.59 -12.90 5.58
C ALA A 465 -29.52 -11.76 6.06
N ALA A 466 -30.78 -11.71 5.62
CA ALA A 466 -31.69 -10.61 5.94
C ALA A 466 -32.36 -10.71 7.32
N LYS A 467 -32.55 -11.92 7.87
CA LYS A 467 -33.27 -12.11 9.15
C LYS A 467 -32.41 -11.92 10.41
N ARG A 468 -31.11 -11.64 10.28
CA ARG A 468 -30.17 -11.48 11.42
C ARG A 468 -29.84 -10.01 11.77
N LYS A 469 -30.39 -9.01 11.06
CA LYS A 469 -29.96 -7.60 11.17
C LYS A 469 -30.76 -6.66 12.08
N GLN A 470 -31.77 -7.10 12.83
CA GLN A 470 -32.61 -6.19 13.65
C GLN A 470 -32.63 -6.47 15.17
N LYS A 471 -31.69 -7.24 15.73
CA LYS A 471 -31.63 -7.52 17.19
C LYS A 471 -30.29 -7.15 17.86
N ALA A 472 -29.55 -6.20 17.28
CA ALA A 472 -28.30 -5.66 17.84
C ALA A 472 -28.38 -4.14 18.06
N ALA A 473 -29.58 -3.57 18.14
CA ALA A 473 -29.80 -2.15 18.40
C ALA A 473 -29.92 -1.84 19.90
N ASP A 474 -29.85 -2.85 20.76
CA ASP A 474 -29.99 -2.68 22.20
C ASP A 474 -29.02 -3.64 22.90
N THR A 475 -28.33 -3.18 23.94
CA THR A 475 -27.27 -3.86 24.74
C THR A 475 -25.80 -3.70 24.31
N SER A 476 -25.26 -2.47 24.46
CA SER A 476 -24.00 -2.19 25.18
C SER A 476 -23.69 -0.69 25.08
N GLY A 477 -24.12 0.09 26.07
CA GLY A 477 -23.73 1.50 26.17
C GLY A 477 -22.22 1.59 26.35
N GLY A 478 -21.50 2.02 25.31
CA GLY A 478 -20.04 2.19 25.36
C GLY A 478 -19.26 1.78 24.12
N ALA A 479 -19.78 0.91 23.25
CA ALA A 479 -19.02 0.51 22.06
C ALA A 479 -19.14 1.55 20.92
N ILE A 480 -18.06 1.76 20.17
CA ILE A 480 -18.07 2.42 18.85
C ILE A 480 -18.29 1.34 17.81
N ARG A 481 -19.17 1.60 16.83
CA ARG A 481 -19.41 0.70 15.70
C ARG A 481 -18.39 0.98 14.59
N PRO A 482 -18.07 -0.01 13.74
CA PRO A 482 -17.22 0.23 12.58
C PRO A 482 -17.72 1.40 11.75
N LEU A 483 -16.81 2.27 11.30
CA LEU A 483 -17.10 3.46 10.47
C LEU A 483 -18.04 4.49 11.12
N SER A 484 -18.18 4.48 12.45
CA SER A 484 -18.95 5.48 13.21
C SER A 484 -18.06 6.47 13.97
N TRP A 485 -16.81 6.62 13.54
CA TRP A 485 -15.86 7.58 14.10
C TRP A 485 -14.81 8.00 13.06
N ALA A 486 -14.30 9.22 13.19
CA ALA A 486 -13.39 9.87 12.25
C ALA A 486 -12.56 10.96 12.96
N ILE A 487 -11.55 11.48 12.28
CA ILE A 487 -10.70 12.58 12.77
C ILE A 487 -10.65 13.70 11.72
N ASP A 488 -10.90 14.92 12.16
CA ASP A 488 -10.76 16.14 11.35
C ASP A 488 -10.46 17.35 12.23
N HIS A 489 -9.59 18.24 11.75
CA HIS A 489 -9.07 19.42 12.47
C HIS A 489 -8.64 19.13 13.92
N ALA A 490 -7.78 18.12 14.13
CA ALA A 490 -7.34 17.66 15.45
C ALA A 490 -8.47 17.27 16.44
N ARG A 491 -9.65 16.90 15.93
CA ARG A 491 -10.78 16.41 16.73
C ARG A 491 -11.15 15.00 16.34
N ILE A 492 -11.30 14.14 17.32
CA ILE A 492 -11.88 12.81 17.16
C ILE A 492 -13.38 12.94 17.35
N VAL A 493 -14.17 12.59 16.35
CA VAL A 493 -15.63 12.51 16.45
C VAL A 493 -16.03 11.04 16.43
N TYR A 494 -16.91 10.64 17.34
CA TYR A 494 -17.45 9.28 17.35
C TYR A 494 -18.89 9.23 17.83
N LEU A 495 -19.63 8.23 17.36
CA LEU A 495 -20.94 7.87 17.89
C LEU A 495 -20.82 6.62 18.76
N SER A 496 -21.31 6.70 19.99
CA SER A 496 -21.52 5.53 20.86
C SER A 496 -22.97 5.48 21.34
N GLY A 497 -23.67 4.40 21.01
CA GLY A 497 -25.11 4.31 21.22
C GLY A 497 -25.86 5.39 20.43
N ARG A 498 -26.43 6.37 21.14
CA ARG A 498 -27.11 7.55 20.59
C ARG A 498 -26.42 8.86 20.95
N THR A 499 -25.20 8.80 21.45
CA THR A 499 -24.43 9.97 21.88
C THR A 499 -23.29 10.20 20.92
N LEU A 500 -23.33 11.36 20.26
CA LEU A 500 -22.24 11.88 19.46
C LEU A 500 -21.29 12.64 20.40
N ALA A 501 -19.99 12.43 20.25
CA ALA A 501 -19.00 13.06 21.11
C ALA A 501 -17.79 13.50 20.28
N ALA A 502 -17.15 14.58 20.73
CA ALA A 502 -15.87 15.02 20.19
C ALA A 502 -14.81 15.12 21.28
N LEU A 503 -13.61 14.63 20.96
CA LEU A 503 -12.42 14.72 21.81
C LEU A 503 -11.33 15.49 21.09
N ARG A 504 -10.49 16.17 21.87
CA ARG A 504 -9.24 16.72 21.34
C ARG A 504 -8.26 15.57 21.06
N LEU A 505 -7.68 15.54 19.85
CA LEU A 505 -6.83 14.44 19.39
C LEU A 505 -5.61 14.20 20.28
N ASN A 506 -4.92 15.26 20.72
CA ASN A 506 -3.66 15.15 21.44
C ASN A 506 -3.81 14.90 22.95
N THR A 507 -4.92 15.29 23.57
CA THR A 507 -5.14 15.15 25.03
C THR A 507 -6.24 14.17 25.42
N GLY A 508 -7.15 13.83 24.51
CA GLY A 508 -8.34 13.01 24.80
C GLY A 508 -9.41 13.73 25.61
N GLU A 509 -9.22 15.04 25.85
CA GLU A 509 -10.16 15.90 26.56
C GLU A 509 -11.48 15.98 25.80
N ASN A 510 -12.57 15.94 26.56
CA ASN A 510 -13.91 16.09 26.02
C ASN A 510 -14.11 17.53 25.52
N LEU A 511 -14.39 17.70 24.23
CA LEU A 511 -14.78 18.99 23.68
C LEU A 511 -16.28 19.21 23.89
N TRP A 512 -17.09 18.23 23.49
CA TRP A 512 -18.54 18.26 23.64
C TRP A 512 -19.16 16.87 23.52
N THR A 513 -20.41 16.75 23.96
CA THR A 513 -21.28 15.59 23.74
C THR A 513 -22.67 16.07 23.37
N ALA A 514 -23.31 15.45 22.39
CA ALA A 514 -24.64 15.79 21.93
C ALA A 514 -25.49 14.53 21.65
N PRO A 515 -26.82 14.58 21.81
CA PRO A 515 -27.70 13.51 21.36
C PRO A 515 -27.74 13.43 19.83
N ALA A 516 -27.75 12.22 19.29
CA ALA A 516 -27.82 11.95 17.86
C ALA A 516 -28.84 10.84 17.57
N ASP A 517 -30.12 11.20 17.60
CA ASP A 517 -31.23 10.25 17.48
C ASP A 517 -31.72 10.03 16.04
N LYS A 518 -31.26 10.84 15.09
CA LYS A 518 -31.76 10.82 13.71
C LYS A 518 -31.25 9.63 12.90
N VAL A 519 -29.98 9.27 13.08
CA VAL A 519 -29.28 8.31 12.22
C VAL A 519 -28.37 7.44 13.06
N VAL A 520 -28.37 6.12 12.79
CA VAL A 520 -27.36 5.20 13.32
C VAL A 520 -26.45 4.81 12.15
N PRO A 521 -25.32 5.50 11.97
CA PRO A 521 -24.55 5.46 10.73
C PRO A 521 -23.99 4.07 10.44
N ARG A 522 -24.03 3.71 9.16
CA ARG A 522 -23.12 2.74 8.55
C ARG A 522 -21.84 3.41 8.06
N THR A 523 -21.88 4.74 7.93
CA THR A 523 -20.77 5.61 7.57
C THR A 523 -20.95 6.96 8.25
N LEU A 524 -19.90 7.41 8.93
CA LEU A 524 -19.74 8.77 9.44
C LEU A 524 -18.54 9.39 8.75
N VAL A 525 -18.75 10.56 8.15
CA VAL A 525 -17.72 11.39 7.50
C VAL A 525 -17.63 12.72 8.26
N THR A 526 -16.43 13.30 8.36
CA THR A 526 -16.22 14.65 8.90
C THR A 526 -15.42 15.51 7.94
N VAL A 527 -15.99 16.59 7.44
CA VAL A 527 -15.33 17.47 6.46
C VAL A 527 -15.75 18.91 6.74
N GLN A 528 -14.82 19.86 6.71
CA GLN A 528 -15.11 21.31 6.83
C GLN A 528 -15.96 21.66 8.07
N ASP A 529 -15.62 21.04 9.22
CA ASP A 529 -16.35 21.19 10.48
C ASP A 529 -17.81 20.70 10.44
N VAL A 530 -18.13 19.76 9.57
CA VAL A 530 -19.45 19.13 9.49
C VAL A 530 -19.31 17.61 9.59
N ILE A 531 -20.13 17.01 10.44
CA ILE A 531 -20.26 15.56 10.59
C ILE A 531 -21.46 15.12 9.78
N VAL A 532 -21.28 14.20 8.83
CA VAL A 532 -22.37 13.63 8.04
C VAL A 532 -22.49 12.15 8.34
N MET A 533 -23.70 11.71 8.68
CA MET A 533 -24.03 10.33 9.04
C MET A 533 -25.10 9.78 8.09
N HIS A 534 -24.91 8.53 7.65
CA HIS A 534 -25.85 7.84 6.74
C HIS A 534 -26.10 6.39 7.17
N ASP A 535 -27.36 5.94 7.15
CA ASP A 535 -27.78 4.59 7.57
C ASP A 535 -28.50 3.74 6.49
N ALA A 536 -28.30 4.11 5.22
CA ALA A 536 -29.02 3.65 4.02
C ALA A 536 -30.37 4.32 3.73
N LYS A 537 -31.14 4.76 4.74
CA LYS A 537 -32.48 5.34 4.55
C LYS A 537 -32.58 6.80 4.96
N SER A 538 -31.63 7.27 5.76
CA SER A 538 -31.59 8.63 6.27
C SER A 538 -30.17 9.17 6.21
N VAL A 539 -30.06 10.49 6.00
CA VAL A 539 -28.82 11.25 6.12
C VAL A 539 -29.05 12.38 7.10
N ALA A 540 -28.09 12.64 7.99
CA ALA A 540 -28.12 13.78 8.88
C ALA A 540 -26.74 14.42 8.96
N ALA A 541 -26.71 15.75 9.00
CA ALA A 541 -25.51 16.53 9.20
C ALA A 541 -25.56 17.28 10.54
N TYR A 542 -24.41 17.36 11.20
CA TYR A 542 -24.23 18.01 12.49
C TYR A 542 -23.00 18.91 12.42
N ASP A 543 -23.00 20.00 13.18
CA ASP A 543 -21.81 20.84 13.30
C ASP A 543 -20.76 20.14 14.17
N ALA A 544 -19.53 20.01 13.66
CA ALA A 544 -18.46 19.29 14.34
C ALA A 544 -17.87 20.07 15.53
N THR A 545 -18.21 21.35 15.68
CA THR A 545 -17.68 22.21 16.76
C THR A 545 -18.50 22.12 18.04
N ASN A 546 -19.78 21.76 17.95
CA ASN A 546 -20.69 21.72 19.10
C ASN A 546 -21.66 20.51 19.12
N GLY A 547 -21.74 19.73 18.02
CA GLY A 547 -22.61 18.57 17.90
C GLY A 547 -24.08 18.89 17.59
N GLU A 548 -24.41 20.13 17.26
CA GLU A 548 -25.77 20.54 16.92
C GLU A 548 -26.21 19.97 15.56
N LEU A 549 -27.46 19.51 15.48
CA LEU A 549 -28.05 19.05 14.23
C LEU A 549 -28.23 20.24 13.27
N LEU A 550 -27.65 20.15 12.08
CA LEU A 550 -27.81 21.13 11.01
C LEU A 550 -29.04 20.81 10.16
N TRP A 551 -29.13 19.56 9.69
CA TRP A 551 -30.26 19.07 8.89
C TRP A 551 -30.34 17.55 8.92
N ASP A 552 -31.52 17.02 8.65
CA ASP A 552 -31.75 15.59 8.40
C ASP A 552 -32.76 15.37 7.28
N LYS A 553 -32.63 14.23 6.59
CA LYS A 553 -33.50 13.86 5.46
C LYS A 553 -33.70 12.36 5.37
N THR A 554 -34.89 11.96 4.95
CA THR A 554 -35.16 10.61 4.44
C THR A 554 -34.79 10.52 2.97
N VAL A 555 -34.16 9.42 2.59
CA VAL A 555 -33.63 9.20 1.25
C VAL A 555 -34.02 7.81 0.76
N PRO A 556 -34.24 7.62 -0.55
CA PRO A 556 -34.55 6.30 -1.09
C PRO A 556 -33.37 5.35 -0.88
N PRO A 557 -33.63 4.08 -0.52
CA PRO A 557 -32.57 3.10 -0.34
C PRO A 557 -31.87 2.82 -1.66
N ILE A 558 -30.56 2.59 -1.59
CA ILE A 558 -29.75 2.13 -2.72
C ILE A 558 -29.30 0.70 -2.43
N ALA A 559 -29.37 -0.17 -3.45
CA ALA A 559 -29.11 -1.60 -3.30
C ALA A 559 -27.62 -1.92 -3.21
N GLY A 560 -27.27 -3.05 -2.60
CA GLY A 560 -25.89 -3.50 -2.52
C GLY A 560 -25.01 -2.66 -1.58
N ALA A 561 -23.71 -2.63 -1.85
CA ALA A 561 -22.74 -1.96 -0.98
C ALA A 561 -22.78 -0.42 -1.09
N GLU A 562 -23.26 0.13 -2.21
CA GLU A 562 -23.45 1.59 -2.36
C GLU A 562 -24.52 2.17 -1.44
N GLY A 563 -25.37 1.33 -0.87
CA GLY A 563 -26.32 1.73 0.17
C GLY A 563 -25.63 2.20 1.46
N ASP A 564 -24.32 2.02 1.59
CA ASP A 564 -23.52 2.51 2.70
C ASP A 564 -22.60 3.68 2.29
N ASP A 565 -22.62 4.13 1.03
CA ASP A 565 -21.70 5.15 0.54
C ASP A 565 -22.11 6.56 0.97
N LEU A 566 -21.08 7.35 1.32
CA LEU A 566 -21.22 8.76 1.67
C LEU A 566 -19.93 9.48 1.26
N PHE A 567 -20.06 10.53 0.46
CA PHE A 567 -18.95 11.34 -0.03
C PHE A 567 -19.24 12.82 0.17
N VAL A 568 -18.19 13.61 0.38
CA VAL A 568 -18.26 15.08 0.34
C VAL A 568 -17.29 15.57 -0.73
N VAL A 569 -17.82 16.20 -1.78
CA VAL A 569 -17.07 16.74 -2.91
C VAL A 569 -17.61 18.13 -3.23
N ASP A 570 -16.73 19.12 -3.36
CA ASP A 570 -17.10 20.52 -3.67
C ASP A 570 -18.15 21.12 -2.71
N GLY A 571 -18.06 20.80 -1.41
CA GLY A 571 -19.02 21.25 -0.41
C GLY A 571 -20.41 20.59 -0.52
N LEU A 572 -20.54 19.53 -1.33
CA LEU A 572 -21.78 18.80 -1.52
C LEU A 572 -21.67 17.38 -0.94
N VAL A 573 -22.69 16.96 -0.20
CA VAL A 573 -22.90 15.59 0.26
C VAL A 573 -23.50 14.78 -0.87
N TRP A 574 -22.81 13.72 -1.25
CA TRP A 574 -23.23 12.75 -2.24
C TRP A 574 -23.40 11.38 -1.58
N ARG A 575 -24.39 10.64 -2.05
CA ARG A 575 -24.51 9.20 -1.77
C ARG A 575 -24.00 8.41 -2.97
N GLY A 576 -24.10 7.08 -2.90
CA GLY A 576 -23.98 6.22 -4.07
C GLY A 576 -24.94 6.60 -5.20
N ILE A 577 -24.83 5.91 -6.33
CA ILE A 577 -25.60 6.23 -7.53
C ILE A 577 -26.92 5.43 -7.51
N ALA A 578 -28.07 6.09 -7.58
CA ALA A 578 -29.35 5.39 -7.61
C ALA A 578 -29.70 4.89 -9.02
N CYS A 579 -30.22 3.66 -9.12
CA CYS A 579 -30.89 3.19 -10.33
C CYS A 579 -32.23 3.92 -10.49
N VAL A 580 -32.52 4.47 -11.67
CA VAL A 580 -33.77 5.20 -11.94
C VAL A 580 -34.43 4.79 -13.25
N ASN A 581 -35.72 5.00 -13.39
CA ASN A 581 -36.41 4.86 -14.68
C ASN A 581 -36.15 6.09 -15.59
N GLU A 582 -36.76 6.13 -16.77
CA GLU A 582 -36.61 7.23 -17.73
C GLU A 582 -37.07 8.59 -17.17
N GLU A 583 -38.03 8.60 -16.23
CA GLU A 583 -38.48 9.82 -15.54
C GLU A 583 -37.61 10.20 -14.31
N GLY A 584 -36.49 9.51 -14.08
CA GLY A 584 -35.60 9.78 -12.96
C GLY A 584 -36.10 9.30 -11.59
N LYS A 585 -37.13 8.45 -11.55
CA LYS A 585 -37.66 7.86 -10.31
C LYS A 585 -36.86 6.62 -9.89
N PRO A 586 -36.49 6.47 -8.60
CA PRO A 586 -35.75 5.31 -8.13
C PRO A 586 -36.45 3.97 -8.44
N VAL A 587 -35.72 3.03 -9.01
CA VAL A 587 -36.14 1.65 -9.27
C VAL A 587 -35.04 0.68 -8.84
N ASN A 588 -35.38 -0.60 -8.70
CA ASN A 588 -34.43 -1.60 -8.19
C ASN A 588 -33.25 -1.86 -9.16
N LYS A 589 -33.53 -1.93 -10.46
CA LYS A 589 -32.54 -2.18 -11.52
C LYS A 589 -32.86 -1.33 -12.74
N SER A 590 -31.84 -0.68 -13.28
CA SER A 590 -31.93 0.13 -14.49
C SER A 590 -30.53 0.38 -15.04
N ALA A 591 -30.45 0.71 -16.33
CA ALA A 591 -29.24 1.24 -16.95
C ALA A 591 -29.02 2.74 -16.62
N HIS A 592 -30.09 3.45 -16.23
CA HIS A 592 -30.04 4.87 -15.87
C HIS A 592 -29.61 5.08 -14.42
N ALA A 593 -28.75 6.07 -14.23
CA ALA A 593 -28.06 6.38 -13.00
C ALA A 593 -28.39 7.82 -12.56
N LEU A 594 -28.65 8.00 -11.27
CA LEU A 594 -28.92 9.30 -10.68
C LEU A 594 -28.04 9.53 -9.45
N ALA A 595 -27.27 10.61 -9.47
CA ALA A 595 -26.58 11.14 -8.30
C ALA A 595 -27.18 12.51 -7.93
N ILE A 596 -27.35 12.75 -6.63
CA ILE A 596 -27.87 14.00 -6.08
C ILE A 596 -26.88 14.52 -5.05
N GLY A 597 -26.50 15.79 -5.18
CA GLY A 597 -25.60 16.50 -4.28
C GLY A 597 -26.36 17.54 -3.46
N TRP A 598 -26.27 17.43 -2.14
CA TRP A 598 -26.85 18.38 -1.20
C TRP A 598 -25.78 19.26 -0.59
N ASP A 599 -26.04 20.55 -0.44
CA ASP A 599 -25.15 21.46 0.28
C ASP A 599 -24.85 20.92 1.68
N LEU A 600 -23.56 20.90 2.03
CA LEU A 600 -23.06 20.25 3.24
C LEU A 600 -23.68 20.82 4.53
N ARG A 601 -23.96 22.12 4.59
CA ARG A 601 -24.44 22.79 5.82
C ARG A 601 -25.94 22.99 5.87
N THR A 602 -26.60 23.15 4.73
CA THR A 602 -28.05 23.43 4.65
C THR A 602 -28.88 22.23 4.22
N GLY A 603 -28.26 21.24 3.57
CA GLY A 603 -28.95 20.12 2.96
C GLY A 603 -29.79 20.53 1.73
N GLU A 604 -29.68 21.74 1.23
CA GLU A 604 -30.38 22.12 0.00
C GLU A 604 -29.83 21.31 -1.19
N GLU A 605 -30.70 20.80 -2.06
CA GLU A 605 -30.24 20.18 -3.30
C GLU A 605 -29.61 21.24 -4.21
N LYS A 606 -28.32 21.09 -4.50
CA LYS A 606 -27.58 22.01 -5.38
C LYS A 606 -27.25 21.40 -6.72
N LYS A 607 -27.21 20.07 -6.81
CA LYS A 607 -26.80 19.38 -8.03
C LYS A 607 -27.50 18.05 -8.21
N ARG A 608 -27.83 17.75 -9.47
CA ARG A 608 -28.45 16.52 -9.91
C ARG A 608 -27.82 16.08 -11.22
N ILE A 609 -27.37 14.83 -11.26
CA ILE A 609 -26.71 14.24 -12.43
C ILE A 609 -27.48 12.98 -12.80
N LEU A 610 -28.26 13.07 -13.89
CA LEU A 610 -28.96 11.95 -14.50
C LEU A 610 -28.15 11.47 -15.71
N VAL A 611 -27.70 10.22 -15.69
CA VAL A 611 -26.93 9.62 -16.77
C VAL A 611 -27.68 8.42 -17.31
N ASN A 612 -27.96 8.44 -18.61
CA ASN A 612 -28.57 7.30 -19.29
C ASN A 612 -27.51 6.26 -19.63
N ASN A 613 -27.86 4.98 -19.46
CA ASN A 613 -27.01 3.85 -19.86
C ASN A 613 -25.60 3.83 -19.25
N LEU A 614 -25.45 4.32 -18.01
CA LEU A 614 -24.18 4.20 -17.27
C LEU A 614 -23.99 2.81 -16.67
N ARG A 615 -25.10 2.12 -16.38
CA ARG A 615 -25.11 0.85 -15.66
C ARG A 615 -25.54 -0.31 -16.54
N SER A 616 -25.09 -1.49 -16.13
CA SER A 616 -25.51 -2.78 -16.67
C SER A 616 -26.70 -3.35 -15.87
N PRO A 617 -27.95 -3.32 -16.39
CA PRO A 617 -29.14 -3.74 -15.65
C PRO A 617 -29.15 -5.24 -15.28
N GLU A 618 -28.47 -6.08 -16.06
CA GLU A 618 -28.30 -7.51 -15.81
C GLU A 618 -27.42 -7.79 -14.58
N HIS A 619 -26.54 -6.85 -14.23
CA HIS A 619 -25.65 -6.97 -13.08
C HIS A 619 -26.27 -6.41 -11.79
N HIS A 620 -25.59 -6.64 -10.68
CA HIS A 620 -25.89 -6.03 -9.38
C HIS A 620 -24.61 -5.40 -8.85
N HIS A 621 -24.76 -4.42 -7.96
CA HIS A 621 -23.63 -3.79 -7.29
C HIS A 621 -22.72 -4.83 -6.64
N ARG A 622 -21.40 -4.65 -6.79
CA ARG A 622 -20.39 -5.56 -6.27
C ARG A 622 -20.30 -5.44 -4.74
N CYS A 623 -19.62 -6.41 -4.13
CA CYS A 623 -19.56 -6.60 -2.69
C CYS A 623 -18.58 -5.64 -1.97
N TYR A 624 -18.32 -4.45 -2.51
CA TYR A 624 -17.43 -3.44 -1.95
C TYR A 624 -18.01 -2.04 -2.17
N ARG A 625 -17.63 -1.10 -1.32
CA ARG A 625 -18.09 0.30 -1.35
C ARG A 625 -17.46 1.06 -2.51
N ASN A 626 -18.14 2.08 -3.02
CA ASN A 626 -17.57 2.91 -4.08
C ASN A 626 -16.55 3.88 -3.52
N LYS A 627 -15.76 4.46 -4.42
CA LYS A 627 -14.78 5.50 -4.12
C LYS A 627 -14.94 6.63 -5.11
N ALA A 628 -14.35 7.76 -4.81
CA ALA A 628 -14.40 8.90 -5.68
C ALA A 628 -13.05 9.60 -5.80
N THR A 629 -12.97 10.47 -6.80
CA THR A 629 -12.06 11.62 -6.81
C THR A 629 -12.91 12.90 -6.77
N GLU A 630 -12.25 14.06 -6.74
CA GLU A 630 -12.95 15.35 -6.89
C GLU A 630 -13.73 15.46 -8.22
N ARG A 631 -13.38 14.66 -9.23
CA ARG A 631 -14.07 14.66 -10.53
C ARG A 631 -15.00 13.47 -10.75
N TYR A 632 -14.69 12.29 -10.25
CA TYR A 632 -15.47 11.09 -10.59
C TYR A 632 -15.97 10.34 -9.37
N LEU A 633 -17.24 9.95 -9.36
CA LEU A 633 -17.72 8.83 -8.54
C LEU A 633 -17.44 7.53 -9.31
N ILE A 634 -16.66 6.64 -8.70
CA ILE A 634 -16.25 5.35 -9.29
C ILE A 634 -17.07 4.24 -8.65
N SER A 635 -18.17 3.90 -9.33
CA SER A 635 -19.11 2.85 -8.95
C SER A 635 -18.63 1.45 -9.35
N SER A 636 -19.17 0.44 -8.69
CA SER A 636 -18.82 -0.96 -8.89
C SER A 636 -20.03 -1.83 -9.20
N TYR A 637 -20.54 -1.73 -10.43
CA TYR A 637 -21.67 -2.51 -10.91
C TYR A 637 -21.21 -3.71 -11.72
N GLU A 638 -20.95 -3.60 -13.03
CA GLU A 638 -20.39 -4.72 -13.78
C GLU A 638 -18.87 -4.79 -13.60
N GLY A 639 -18.20 -3.65 -13.82
CA GLY A 639 -16.78 -3.44 -13.60
C GLY A 639 -16.52 -2.16 -12.79
N ALA A 640 -16.07 -1.10 -13.48
CA ALA A 640 -15.95 0.26 -12.93
C ALA A 640 -16.74 1.28 -13.76
N GLU A 641 -17.79 1.85 -13.17
CA GLU A 641 -18.56 2.94 -13.78
C GLU A 641 -18.08 4.29 -13.23
N PHE A 642 -17.73 5.21 -14.12
CA PHE A 642 -17.31 6.56 -13.79
C PHE A 642 -18.48 7.51 -14.05
N LEU A 643 -18.97 8.16 -13.00
CA LEU A 643 -19.88 9.29 -13.10
C LEU A 643 -19.07 10.58 -12.92
N ASP A 644 -18.93 11.37 -13.99
CA ASP A 644 -18.27 12.68 -13.95
C ASP A 644 -19.15 13.70 -13.19
N PHE A 645 -18.61 14.30 -12.13
CA PHE A 645 -19.27 15.37 -11.40
C PHE A 645 -19.27 16.68 -12.19
N GLN A 646 -18.29 16.91 -13.07
CA GLN A 646 -18.03 18.23 -13.66
C GLN A 646 -18.53 18.34 -15.11
N GLY A 647 -18.46 17.24 -15.87
CA GLY A 647 -18.85 17.20 -17.29
C GLY A 647 -19.71 15.99 -17.64
N ASP A 648 -19.55 15.49 -18.86
CA ASP A 648 -20.33 14.40 -19.47
C ASP A 648 -19.49 13.17 -19.82
N ASN A 649 -18.22 13.11 -19.38
CA ASN A 649 -17.30 11.98 -19.62
C ASN A 649 -17.61 10.79 -18.70
N HIS A 650 -18.87 10.40 -18.64
CA HIS A 650 -19.33 9.20 -17.98
C HIS A 650 -18.89 7.98 -18.78
N GLY A 651 -18.60 6.86 -18.10
CA GLY A 651 -18.16 5.68 -18.82
C GLY A 651 -18.15 4.42 -17.98
N GLN A 652 -18.40 3.31 -18.65
CA GLN A 652 -18.37 1.98 -18.06
C GLN A 652 -17.12 1.22 -18.51
N ASN A 653 -16.44 0.55 -17.58
CA ASN A 653 -15.24 -0.22 -17.83
C ASN A 653 -15.44 -1.65 -17.29
N ASN A 654 -16.01 -2.53 -18.12
CA ASN A 654 -16.38 -3.90 -17.72
C ASN A 654 -15.18 -4.86 -17.68
N TRP A 655 -14.07 -4.47 -18.30
CA TRP A 655 -12.83 -5.25 -18.37
C TRP A 655 -11.98 -5.18 -17.09
N ILE A 656 -12.45 -4.53 -16.02
CA ILE A 656 -11.78 -4.44 -14.72
C ILE A 656 -12.74 -4.69 -13.57
N ARG A 657 -12.22 -5.18 -12.44
CA ARG A 657 -13.03 -5.46 -11.25
C ARG A 657 -12.19 -5.46 -9.98
N GLY A 658 -12.66 -4.74 -8.94
CA GLY A 658 -12.07 -4.81 -7.61
C GLY A 658 -12.44 -6.07 -6.83
N ALA A 659 -11.60 -6.42 -5.86
CA ALA A 659 -11.84 -7.52 -4.94
C ALA A 659 -13.04 -7.28 -4.03
N CYS A 660 -13.73 -8.35 -3.64
CA CYS A 660 -14.83 -8.28 -2.67
C CYS A 660 -14.36 -7.59 -1.37
N LYS A 661 -15.28 -6.86 -0.73
CA LYS A 661 -15.10 -6.10 0.53
C LYS A 661 -14.15 -4.90 0.50
N TYR A 662 -13.14 -4.90 -0.36
CA TYR A 662 -12.17 -3.80 -0.42
C TYR A 662 -12.33 -2.90 -1.66
N GLY A 663 -12.43 -3.47 -2.86
CA GLY A 663 -12.63 -2.70 -4.10
C GLY A 663 -11.36 -2.16 -4.75
N MET A 664 -11.51 -1.13 -5.58
CA MET A 664 -10.42 -0.45 -6.31
C MET A 664 -9.85 0.70 -5.48
N VAL A 665 -8.75 1.36 -5.87
CA VAL A 665 -8.19 2.55 -5.17
C VAL A 665 -7.77 3.61 -6.19
N PRO A 666 -8.34 4.83 -6.17
CA PRO A 666 -7.88 5.93 -7.00
C PRO A 666 -6.81 6.78 -6.29
N CYS A 667 -5.54 6.68 -6.66
CA CYS A 667 -4.46 7.52 -6.14
C CYS A 667 -3.18 7.43 -7.02
N ASN A 668 -2.18 8.26 -6.76
CA ASN A 668 -0.92 8.35 -7.52
C ASN A 668 -1.11 8.57 -9.04
N GLY A 669 -2.21 9.20 -9.45
CA GLY A 669 -2.63 9.37 -10.83
C GLY A 669 -3.08 8.07 -11.52
N MET A 670 -3.38 7.03 -10.74
CA MET A 670 -3.75 5.69 -11.23
C MET A 670 -4.96 5.11 -10.52
N LEU A 671 -5.65 4.18 -11.19
CA LEU A 671 -6.63 3.31 -10.57
C LEU A 671 -5.96 1.95 -10.29
N TYR A 672 -5.83 1.63 -9.00
CA TYR A 672 -5.38 0.33 -8.54
C TYR A 672 -6.54 -0.66 -8.46
N VAL A 673 -6.40 -1.79 -9.13
CA VAL A 673 -7.41 -2.85 -9.18
C VAL A 673 -6.77 -4.14 -8.64
N PRO A 674 -7.10 -4.54 -7.40
CA PRO A 674 -6.57 -5.76 -6.83
C PRO A 674 -7.17 -7.00 -7.52
N PRO A 675 -6.48 -8.15 -7.49
CA PRO A 675 -7.00 -9.37 -8.10
C PRO A 675 -8.30 -9.78 -7.41
N ASP A 676 -9.15 -10.49 -8.14
CA ASP A 676 -10.44 -10.98 -7.66
C ASP A 676 -10.69 -12.45 -8.04
N GLN A 677 -11.67 -13.07 -7.41
CA GLN A 677 -12.08 -14.47 -7.66
C GLN A 677 -13.27 -14.59 -8.63
N CYS A 678 -13.77 -13.47 -9.19
CA CYS A 678 -15.03 -13.47 -9.93
C CYS A 678 -14.80 -13.69 -11.42
N PHE A 679 -15.71 -14.43 -12.04
CA PHE A 679 -15.66 -14.81 -13.46
C PHE A 679 -16.70 -14.04 -14.28
N CYS A 680 -16.74 -12.72 -14.13
CA CYS A 680 -17.55 -11.85 -15.01
C CYS A 680 -16.71 -11.47 -16.23
N GLN A 681 -17.32 -11.52 -17.41
CA GLN A 681 -16.69 -11.25 -18.71
C GLN A 681 -15.41 -12.11 -18.97
N PRO A 682 -15.56 -13.45 -19.02
CA PRO A 682 -14.43 -14.34 -19.25
C PRO A 682 -13.74 -14.04 -20.58
N GLY A 683 -12.41 -13.95 -20.55
CA GLY A 683 -11.58 -13.63 -21.72
C GLY A 683 -11.40 -12.13 -21.99
N GLY A 684 -12.28 -11.25 -21.47
CA GLY A 684 -12.17 -9.80 -21.64
C GLY A 684 -11.64 -9.03 -20.41
N LYS A 685 -11.80 -9.60 -19.21
CA LYS A 685 -11.38 -8.97 -17.96
C LYS A 685 -9.87 -9.09 -17.72
N LEU A 686 -9.22 -7.99 -17.33
CA LEU A 686 -7.83 -8.00 -16.86
C LEU A 686 -7.69 -8.78 -15.54
N LEU A 687 -6.54 -9.42 -15.38
CA LEU A 687 -6.22 -10.26 -14.25
C LEU A 687 -4.95 -9.76 -13.53
N GLY A 688 -4.81 -10.18 -12.28
CA GLY A 688 -3.71 -9.75 -11.42
C GLY A 688 -3.99 -8.44 -10.70
N TYR A 689 -3.02 -8.05 -9.88
CA TYR A 689 -3.02 -6.72 -9.31
C TYR A 689 -2.56 -5.75 -10.39
N THR A 690 -3.42 -4.83 -10.80
CA THR A 690 -3.11 -3.88 -11.88
C THR A 690 -3.14 -2.43 -11.38
N ALA A 691 -2.33 -1.60 -12.03
CA ALA A 691 -2.45 -0.14 -11.98
C ALA A 691 -2.74 0.39 -13.38
N LEU A 692 -3.75 1.23 -13.50
CA LEU A 692 -4.28 1.71 -14.77
C LEU A 692 -4.26 3.24 -14.82
N LYS A 693 -4.02 3.81 -16.00
CA LYS A 693 -3.97 5.26 -16.21
C LYS A 693 -5.10 5.71 -17.13
N ALA A 694 -5.60 6.92 -16.89
CA ALA A 694 -6.58 7.57 -17.76
C ALA A 694 -5.95 8.11 -19.06
N THR A 695 -4.65 8.37 -19.07
CA THR A 695 -3.93 8.82 -20.26
C THR A 695 -3.81 7.68 -21.27
N PRO A 696 -4.18 7.90 -22.54
CA PRO A 696 -3.88 6.96 -23.60
C PRO A 696 -2.38 6.68 -23.63
N GLY A 697 -1.98 5.44 -23.95
CA GLY A 697 -0.60 5.18 -24.32
C GLY A 697 -0.18 6.05 -25.52
N ALA A 698 1.11 6.15 -25.80
CA ALA A 698 1.59 6.79 -27.02
C ALA A 698 0.75 6.31 -28.22
N ALA A 699 0.34 7.24 -29.10
CA ALA A 699 -0.48 6.90 -30.26
C ALA A 699 0.13 5.70 -30.98
N LEU A 700 -0.66 4.64 -31.18
CA LEU A 700 -0.22 3.44 -31.86
C LEU A 700 0.26 3.86 -33.26
N ARG A 701 1.57 3.80 -33.48
CA ARG A 701 2.13 4.04 -34.80
C ARG A 701 1.76 2.84 -35.67
N ILE A 702 0.99 3.08 -36.72
CA ILE A 702 0.71 2.05 -37.72
C ILE A 702 2.04 1.70 -38.39
N VAL A 703 2.56 0.51 -38.10
CA VAL A 703 3.70 -0.07 -38.79
C VAL A 703 3.16 -0.85 -39.97
N ALA A 704 3.70 -0.62 -41.18
CA ALA A 704 3.33 -1.36 -42.38
C ALA A 704 3.69 -2.85 -42.21
N ASP A 705 2.94 -3.77 -42.83
CA ASP A 705 3.11 -5.21 -42.60
C ASP A 705 4.53 -5.70 -42.93
N GLU A 706 5.17 -5.09 -43.93
CA GLU A 706 6.55 -5.39 -44.35
C GLU A 706 7.59 -4.96 -43.30
N GLN A 707 7.22 -4.06 -42.38
CA GLN A 707 8.05 -3.55 -41.29
C GLN A 707 7.75 -4.21 -39.94
N ARG A 708 6.71 -5.05 -39.85
CA ARG A 708 6.34 -5.76 -38.61
C ARG A 708 7.19 -7.00 -38.34
N LEU A 709 7.87 -7.52 -39.36
CA LEU A 709 8.58 -8.80 -39.30
C LEU A 709 10.07 -8.60 -39.53
N GLU A 710 10.88 -9.00 -38.55
CA GLU A 710 12.31 -9.18 -38.73
C GLU A 710 12.62 -10.65 -39.01
N LYS A 711 13.36 -10.90 -40.10
CA LYS A 711 13.76 -12.26 -40.50
C LYS A 711 14.88 -12.73 -39.58
N GLY A 712 14.55 -13.62 -38.64
CA GLY A 712 15.56 -14.21 -37.75
C GLY A 712 16.61 -15.05 -38.49
N PRO A 713 17.71 -15.45 -37.82
CA PRO A 713 18.81 -16.20 -38.45
C PRO A 713 18.40 -17.53 -39.11
N ALA A 714 17.26 -18.08 -38.73
CA ALA A 714 16.69 -19.31 -39.28
C ALA A 714 15.72 -19.06 -40.47
N TYR A 715 15.41 -17.80 -40.80
CA TYR A 715 14.49 -17.46 -41.87
C TYR A 715 15.14 -17.76 -43.23
N GLY A 716 14.63 -18.77 -43.93
CA GLY A 716 15.22 -19.28 -45.17
C GLY A 716 16.19 -20.45 -44.98
N SER A 717 16.46 -20.88 -43.74
CA SER A 717 17.14 -22.14 -43.48
C SER A 717 16.21 -23.30 -43.80
N SER A 718 16.63 -24.22 -44.67
CA SER A 718 15.90 -25.47 -44.85
C SER A 718 15.94 -26.26 -43.54
N LEU A 719 14.76 -26.60 -43.01
CA LEU A 719 14.66 -27.58 -41.95
C LEU A 719 15.18 -28.90 -42.51
N GLN A 720 16.41 -29.28 -42.15
CA GLN A 720 16.92 -30.63 -42.39
C GLN A 720 15.91 -31.60 -41.74
N PRO A 721 15.34 -32.57 -42.48
CA PRO A 721 14.45 -33.56 -41.88
C PRO A 721 15.16 -34.20 -40.69
N SER A 722 14.59 -34.06 -39.51
CA SER A 722 15.18 -34.63 -38.31
C SER A 722 15.24 -36.16 -38.48
N ASN A 723 16.43 -36.76 -38.32
CA ASN A 723 16.65 -38.21 -38.26
C ASN A 723 16.09 -38.82 -36.95
N ILE A 724 14.90 -38.40 -36.52
CA ILE A 724 14.20 -39.04 -35.41
C ILE A 724 13.57 -40.31 -35.97
N LYS A 725 14.29 -41.43 -35.84
CA LYS A 725 13.70 -42.76 -36.03
C LYS A 725 12.58 -42.91 -35.00
N HIS A 726 11.33 -42.88 -35.45
CA HIS A 726 10.20 -43.36 -34.66
C HIS A 726 10.51 -44.80 -34.22
N ARG A 727 10.69 -45.02 -32.91
CA ARG A 727 10.57 -46.37 -32.35
C ARG A 727 9.10 -46.77 -32.50
N SER A 728 8.82 -47.63 -33.47
CA SER A 728 7.56 -48.36 -33.53
C SER A 728 7.40 -49.17 -32.25
N SER A 729 6.27 -48.96 -31.59
CA SER A 729 5.81 -49.74 -30.44
C SER A 729 5.66 -51.22 -30.80
N SER A 730 6.28 -52.09 -30.00
CA SER A 730 5.87 -53.49 -29.80
C SER A 730 5.43 -53.65 -28.36
#